data_AF-A0A7K1Z2J7-F1
#
_entry.id   AF-A0A7K1Z2J7-F1
#
_cell.length_a   1.000
_cell.length_b   1.000
_cell.length_c   1.000
_cell.angle_alpha   90.00
_cell.angle_beta   90.00
_cell.angle_gamma   90.00
#
_symmetry.space_group_name_H-M   'P 1'
#
loop_
_entity.id
_entity.type
_entity.pdbx_description
1 polymer ?
#
loop_
_entity_poly.entity_id
_entity_poly.type
_entity_poly.pdbx_seq_one_letter_code
_entity_poly.pdbx_strand_id
1 'polypeptide(L)'
;MIQLQNIAVTLGGNPILEGLTWTVGNGKRIGLIGPNGAGKTTLLRVIGGYLETDGGEIAHSGSVGYLAQDVQEMSSGRSVIEETLTAFEAIEALQEREEELTRALETPEADQEKILLELDLIHERLAVQGAHSAQARAEAVLEGLGFVSDDLDRPIDTLSGGYRMRVALARILLQNPDVLLLDEPTNHLDILSIDWLEKYLKNYAGTVILVSHDRYFLNRMIDTVAHLYRGRVTEYAGNYDYFLVEREKRRVLEQAAYENQQREIQQAQRFIERFRYKASKARQVQSRIKHLDKLEHLPPPESPDAQIRIRFPSPNPSGRTVLSLTTFSKVYTSADTPAVCVFNQAGPLQISRGQKIALIGKNGAGKSTLARILFGSEAIEGERKEGHNVNVRFFAQHQADALTESDTVLESLNREAVGREEVHLRTLLGAFLFTGDDVFKPVSALSGGEKSRLALARTLVNPANFLILDEPTNHLDIQSIKVLIEALRQYDGTFVVVSHDRHFLDHVANVIWHVGNQKVRTYEGTYSEYQWALDHGSLKQVGRVRQTPSKSTAKTRSRSGGPKTKEEKRREAEARNRAYREAKTNGHSKPDKLTPHQRKQLCDQAEAAIAEAEARKLVAEKALADPDTYSDPVRSQEATSAHATIKKELDELYANWETLIESLQ
;
A
#
# COMPACT_ATOMS: atom_id res chain seq x y z
N MET A 1 14.50 13.14 -17.45
CA MET A 1 13.06 12.93 -17.75
C MET A 1 12.93 11.51 -18.24
N ILE A 2 11.92 10.76 -17.79
CA ILE A 2 11.72 9.36 -18.20
C ILE A 2 10.38 9.27 -18.92
N GLN A 3 10.36 8.61 -20.07
CA GLN A 3 9.18 8.41 -20.87
C GLN A 3 9.11 6.95 -21.29
N LEU A 4 8.05 6.28 -20.84
CA LEU A 4 7.69 4.92 -21.19
C LEU A 4 6.48 4.99 -22.12
N GLN A 5 6.54 4.34 -23.27
CA GLN A 5 5.44 4.28 -24.23
C GLN A 5 5.09 2.84 -24.58
N ASN A 6 3.83 2.47 -24.33
CA ASN A 6 3.26 1.16 -24.67
C ASN A 6 4.12 -0.05 -24.24
N ILE A 7 4.71 0.02 -23.05
CA ILE A 7 5.61 -1.03 -22.54
C ILE A 7 4.83 -2.31 -22.29
N ALA A 8 5.34 -3.40 -22.86
CA ALA A 8 4.84 -4.76 -22.67
C ALA A 8 5.94 -5.66 -22.11
N VAL A 9 5.62 -6.43 -21.07
CA VAL A 9 6.53 -7.40 -20.45
C VAL A 9 5.77 -8.64 -20.01
N THR A 10 6.26 -9.79 -20.44
CA THR A 10 5.70 -11.12 -20.21
C THR A 10 6.74 -11.97 -19.48
N LEU A 11 6.38 -12.49 -18.31
CA LEU A 11 7.26 -13.36 -17.52
C LEU A 11 6.60 -14.73 -17.34
N GLY A 12 7.29 -15.80 -17.74
CA GLY A 12 6.79 -17.17 -17.59
C GLY A 12 5.45 -17.44 -18.30
N GLY A 13 5.18 -16.72 -19.40
CA GLY A 13 3.93 -16.82 -20.16
C GLY A 13 2.76 -15.98 -19.64
N ASN A 14 2.93 -15.28 -18.52
CA ASN A 14 1.94 -14.34 -17.99
C ASN A 14 2.33 -12.90 -18.31
N PRO A 15 1.45 -12.11 -18.94
CA PRO A 15 1.70 -10.68 -19.16
C PRO A 15 1.63 -9.94 -17.83
N ILE A 16 2.72 -9.28 -17.45
CA ILE A 16 2.83 -8.49 -16.22
C ILE A 16 2.53 -7.02 -16.50
N LEU A 17 3.07 -6.50 -17.59
CA LEU A 17 2.82 -5.15 -18.09
C LEU A 17 2.24 -5.24 -19.51
N GLU A 18 1.14 -4.55 -19.77
CA GLU A 18 0.48 -4.52 -21.08
C GLU A 18 0.17 -3.08 -21.49
N GLY A 19 0.94 -2.54 -22.44
CA GLY A 19 0.70 -1.21 -22.99
C GLY A 19 0.90 -0.07 -21.98
N LEU A 20 1.81 -0.23 -21.01
CA LEU A 20 2.05 0.76 -19.98
C LEU A 20 2.69 2.01 -20.58
N THR A 21 2.03 3.16 -20.41
CA THR A 21 2.55 4.47 -20.78
C THR A 21 2.65 5.34 -19.55
N TRP A 22 3.84 5.90 -19.30
CA TRP A 22 4.10 6.70 -18.11
C TRP A 22 5.20 7.73 -18.37
N THR A 23 5.07 8.93 -17.80
CA THR A 23 6.04 10.01 -17.98
C THR A 23 6.42 10.62 -16.64
N VAL A 24 7.70 10.58 -16.34
CA VAL A 24 8.28 11.08 -15.10
C VAL A 24 9.07 12.35 -15.36
N GLY A 25 8.63 13.45 -14.74
CA GLY A 25 9.33 14.73 -14.76
C GLY A 25 10.58 14.75 -13.88
N ASN A 26 11.49 15.68 -14.15
CA ASN A 26 12.73 15.85 -13.38
C ASN A 26 12.45 16.34 -11.95
N GLY A 27 13.25 15.87 -10.99
CA GLY A 27 13.22 16.35 -9.60
C GLY A 27 11.98 15.91 -8.81
N LYS A 28 11.14 15.03 -9.38
CA LYS A 28 9.97 14.47 -8.69
C LYS A 28 10.38 13.38 -7.70
N ARG A 29 9.60 13.23 -6.63
CA ARG A 29 9.73 12.12 -5.68
C ARG A 29 8.48 11.27 -5.70
N ILE A 30 8.60 10.12 -6.36
CA ILE A 30 7.47 9.28 -6.69
C ILE A 30 7.48 8.01 -5.85
N GLY A 31 6.38 7.74 -5.16
CA GLY A 31 6.12 6.44 -4.56
C GLY A 31 5.40 5.53 -5.55
N LEU A 32 6.06 4.46 -5.99
CA LEU A 32 5.46 3.43 -6.85
C LEU A 32 4.75 2.40 -5.96
N ILE A 33 3.42 2.43 -5.97
CA ILE A 33 2.57 1.65 -5.06
C ILE A 33 1.65 0.73 -5.86
N GLY A 34 1.38 -0.46 -5.34
CA GLY A 34 0.50 -1.45 -5.95
C GLY A 34 0.54 -2.76 -5.18
N PRO A 35 -0.38 -3.70 -5.45
CA PRO A 35 -0.37 -5.00 -4.80
C PRO A 35 0.89 -5.81 -5.15
N ASN A 36 1.13 -6.89 -4.40
CA ASN A 36 2.19 -7.84 -4.73
C ASN A 36 1.87 -8.52 -6.06
N GLY A 37 2.90 -8.73 -6.89
CA GLY A 37 2.73 -9.25 -8.25
C GLY A 37 2.21 -8.25 -9.28
N ALA A 38 1.95 -6.98 -8.92
CA ALA A 38 1.51 -5.95 -9.87
C ALA A 38 2.58 -5.54 -10.90
N GLY A 39 3.84 -5.97 -10.73
CA GLY A 39 4.95 -5.61 -11.63
C GLY A 39 5.79 -4.41 -11.21
N LYS A 40 5.78 -3.99 -9.93
CA LYS A 40 6.57 -2.85 -9.43
C LYS A 40 8.07 -3.02 -9.66
N THR A 41 8.64 -4.10 -9.14
CA THR A 41 10.04 -4.49 -9.35
C THR A 41 10.36 -4.69 -10.83
N THR A 42 9.43 -5.29 -11.59
CA THR A 42 9.56 -5.45 -13.05
C THR A 42 9.68 -4.08 -13.73
N LEU A 43 8.83 -3.12 -13.40
CA LEU A 43 8.87 -1.77 -13.95
C LEU A 43 10.17 -1.04 -13.59
N LEU A 44 10.67 -1.18 -12.35
CA LEU A 44 11.96 -0.60 -11.97
C LEU A 44 13.13 -1.22 -12.75
N ARG A 45 13.14 -2.54 -12.94
CA ARG A 45 14.17 -3.23 -13.74
C ARG A 45 14.16 -2.79 -15.19
N VAL A 46 12.97 -2.58 -15.75
CA VAL A 46 12.79 -2.07 -17.12
C VAL A 46 13.32 -0.64 -17.24
N ILE A 47 12.99 0.26 -16.31
CA ILE A 47 13.51 1.64 -16.30
C ILE A 47 15.03 1.66 -16.09
N GLY A 48 15.56 0.76 -15.25
CA GLY A 48 17.00 0.64 -15.00
C GLY A 48 17.79 -0.05 -16.11
N GLY A 49 17.14 -0.57 -17.16
CA GLY A 49 17.82 -1.28 -18.26
C GLY A 49 18.27 -2.70 -17.92
N TYR A 50 17.80 -3.29 -16.81
CA TYR A 50 18.12 -4.65 -16.39
C TYR A 50 17.17 -5.71 -16.97
N LEU A 51 16.07 -5.29 -17.60
CA LEU A 51 15.11 -6.17 -18.23
C LEU A 51 14.67 -5.57 -19.58
N GLU A 52 14.81 -6.36 -20.64
CA GLU A 52 14.31 -5.99 -21.97
C GLU A 52 12.77 -6.06 -22.01
N THR A 53 12.19 -5.22 -22.86
CA THR A 53 10.74 -5.16 -23.06
C THR A 53 10.33 -5.97 -24.28
N ASP A 54 9.20 -6.69 -24.20
CA ASP A 54 8.63 -7.42 -25.35
C ASP A 54 8.02 -6.46 -26.39
N GLY A 55 7.75 -5.22 -26.00
CA GLY A 55 7.25 -4.16 -26.86
C GLY A 55 7.21 -2.81 -26.18
N GLY A 56 7.08 -1.75 -26.98
CA GLY A 56 7.12 -0.36 -26.52
C GLY A 56 8.53 0.25 -26.59
N GLU A 57 8.63 1.51 -26.17
CA GLU A 57 9.88 2.28 -26.20
C GLU A 57 10.11 3.00 -24.87
N ILE A 58 11.37 3.08 -24.45
CA ILE A 58 11.83 3.78 -23.25
C ILE A 58 12.82 4.85 -23.67
N ALA A 59 12.56 6.08 -23.26
CA ALA A 59 13.49 7.19 -23.37
C ALA A 59 13.76 7.76 -21.99
N HIS A 60 15.03 7.89 -21.61
CA HIS A 60 15.42 8.64 -20.42
C HIS A 60 16.59 9.57 -20.73
N SER A 61 16.65 10.68 -20.02
CA SER A 61 17.81 11.59 -20.01
C SER A 61 18.52 11.52 -18.66
N GLY A 62 19.84 11.46 -18.72
CA GLY A 62 20.70 11.35 -17.54
C GLY A 62 21.01 9.91 -17.13
N SER A 63 21.82 9.81 -16.07
CA SER A 63 22.23 8.57 -15.42
C SER A 63 21.12 7.98 -14.55
N VAL A 64 21.00 6.65 -14.55
CA VAL A 64 20.00 5.91 -13.75
C VAL A 64 20.74 4.99 -12.80
N GLY A 65 20.48 5.12 -11.50
CA GLY A 65 20.95 4.17 -10.49
C GLY A 65 19.78 3.35 -9.96
N TYR A 66 19.97 2.03 -9.87
CA TYR A 66 18.94 1.11 -9.41
C TYR A 66 19.45 0.25 -8.26
N LEU A 67 18.73 0.31 -7.14
CA LEU A 67 18.90 -0.59 -6.01
C LEU A 67 17.87 -1.71 -6.10
N ALA A 68 18.35 -2.91 -6.41
CA ALA A 68 17.54 -4.12 -6.43
C ALA A 68 17.23 -4.61 -5.01
N GLN A 69 16.06 -5.25 -4.84
CA GLN A 69 15.61 -5.81 -3.57
C GLN A 69 16.55 -6.91 -3.01
N ASP A 70 17.17 -7.71 -3.88
CA ASP A 70 18.12 -8.77 -3.52
C ASP A 70 19.50 -8.49 -4.11
N VAL A 71 20.49 -8.36 -3.24
CA VAL A 71 21.89 -8.04 -3.59
C VAL A 71 22.82 -9.24 -3.29
N GLN A 72 22.26 -10.45 -3.34
CA GLN A 72 23.00 -11.66 -2.95
C GLN A 72 24.23 -11.95 -3.82
N GLU A 73 24.28 -11.39 -5.02
CA GLU A 73 25.37 -11.61 -5.99
C GLU A 73 26.59 -10.70 -5.80
N MET A 74 26.58 -9.78 -4.82
CA MET A 74 27.78 -9.00 -4.49
C MET A 74 28.80 -9.87 -3.76
N SER A 75 29.69 -10.48 -4.54
CA SER A 75 30.87 -11.22 -4.09
C SER A 75 32.08 -10.71 -4.86
N SER A 76 32.86 -9.82 -4.24
CA SER A 76 34.04 -9.21 -4.86
C SER A 76 35.34 -9.50 -4.11
N GLY A 77 35.29 -10.16 -2.94
CA GLY A 77 36.46 -10.34 -2.06
C GLY A 77 37.03 -9.04 -1.47
N ARG A 78 36.54 -7.88 -1.90
CA ARG A 78 36.94 -6.53 -1.46
C ARG A 78 36.42 -6.22 -0.06
N SER A 79 37.06 -5.25 0.60
CA SER A 79 36.55 -4.67 1.83
C SER A 79 35.31 -3.80 1.56
N VAL A 80 34.56 -3.47 2.62
CA VAL A 80 33.37 -2.60 2.51
C VAL A 80 33.73 -1.25 1.93
N ILE A 81 34.81 -0.63 2.40
CA ILE A 81 35.23 0.68 1.91
C ILE A 81 35.70 0.62 0.46
N GLU A 82 36.49 -0.40 0.09
CA GLU A 82 36.97 -0.60 -1.28
C GLU A 82 35.82 -0.76 -2.27
N GLU A 83 34.84 -1.61 -1.96
CA GLU A 83 33.67 -1.78 -2.84
C GLU A 83 32.84 -0.50 -2.92
N THR A 84 32.73 0.26 -1.83
CA THR A 84 31.99 1.52 -1.83
C THR A 84 32.69 2.57 -2.70
N LEU A 85 34.04 2.58 -2.67
CA LEU A 85 34.86 3.46 -3.50
C LEU A 85 34.75 3.14 -5.00
N THR A 86 34.30 1.95 -5.39
CA THR A 86 34.01 1.63 -6.81
C THR A 86 32.97 2.56 -7.43
N ALA A 87 32.15 3.24 -6.62
CA ALA A 87 31.27 4.32 -7.07
C ALA A 87 32.04 5.43 -7.82
N PHE A 88 33.32 5.61 -7.53
CA PHE A 88 34.21 6.60 -8.11
C PHE A 88 35.13 6.05 -9.21
N GLU A 89 35.16 4.74 -9.48
CA GLU A 89 36.04 4.14 -10.52
C GLU A 89 35.86 4.82 -11.89
N ALA A 90 34.62 5.13 -12.26
CA ALA A 90 34.32 5.84 -13.52
C ALA A 90 34.87 7.28 -13.54
N ILE A 91 34.92 7.94 -12.37
CA ILE A 91 35.49 9.29 -12.23
C ILE A 91 37.01 9.21 -12.28
N GLU A 92 37.60 8.28 -11.54
CA GLU A 92 39.05 8.05 -11.54
C GLU A 92 39.55 7.73 -12.94
N ALA A 93 38.85 6.87 -13.70
CA ALA A 93 39.18 6.58 -15.09
C ALA A 93 39.10 7.82 -16.00
N LEU A 94 38.15 8.74 -15.75
CA LEU A 94 38.06 10.00 -16.49
C LEU A 94 39.23 10.94 -16.15
N GLN A 95 39.66 10.98 -14.89
CA GLN A 95 40.83 11.76 -14.45
C GLN A 95 42.13 11.20 -15.02
N GLU A 96 42.31 9.88 -15.00
CA GLU A 96 43.46 9.23 -15.64
C GLU A 96 43.48 9.54 -17.14
N ARG A 97 42.31 9.50 -17.80
CA ARG A 97 42.17 9.85 -19.21
C ARG A 97 42.48 11.32 -19.49
N GLU A 98 42.08 12.24 -18.61
CA GLU A 98 42.43 13.66 -18.66
C GLU A 98 43.96 13.84 -18.62
N GLU A 99 44.64 13.17 -17.68
CA GLU A 99 46.10 13.23 -17.56
C GLU A 99 46.82 12.63 -18.77
N GLU A 100 46.30 11.54 -19.33
CA GLU A 100 46.81 10.94 -20.57
C GLU A 100 46.69 11.90 -21.77
N LEU A 101 45.51 12.50 -21.95
CA LEU A 101 45.25 13.43 -23.05
C LEU A 101 46.06 14.73 -22.89
N THR A 102 46.22 15.20 -21.66
CA THR A 102 47.06 16.36 -21.34
C THR A 102 48.52 16.08 -21.68
N ARG A 103 49.03 14.89 -21.36
CA ARG A 103 50.37 14.45 -21.80
C ARG A 103 50.47 14.31 -23.32
N ALA A 104 49.44 13.83 -23.99
CA ALA A 104 49.41 13.71 -25.44
C ALA A 104 49.45 15.08 -26.16
N LEU A 105 48.90 16.14 -25.56
CA LEU A 105 48.99 17.51 -26.08
C LEU A 105 50.42 18.05 -26.12
N GLU A 106 51.31 17.53 -25.26
CA GLU A 106 52.73 17.90 -25.26
C GLU A 106 53.50 17.31 -26.45
N THR A 107 52.92 16.35 -27.18
CA THR A 107 53.55 15.73 -28.36
C THR A 107 53.13 16.41 -29.68
N PRO A 108 54.08 16.82 -30.55
CA PRO A 108 53.78 17.55 -31.80
C PRO A 108 53.05 16.75 -32.88
N GLU A 109 53.04 15.41 -32.77
CA GLU A 109 52.52 14.47 -33.77
C GLU A 109 51.05 14.08 -33.52
N ALA A 110 50.45 14.58 -32.43
CA ALA A 110 49.10 14.24 -32.02
C ALA A 110 48.02 15.09 -32.72
N ASP A 111 46.84 14.49 -32.92
CA ASP A 111 45.65 15.17 -33.46
C ASP A 111 45.04 16.08 -32.40
N GLN A 112 45.58 17.30 -32.30
CA GLN A 112 45.25 18.27 -31.24
C GLN A 112 43.77 18.63 -31.18
N GLU A 113 43.08 18.68 -32.33
CA GLU A 113 41.66 19.04 -32.41
C GLU A 113 40.77 17.97 -31.76
N LYS A 114 41.06 16.68 -32.01
CA LYS A 114 40.34 15.58 -31.34
C LYS A 114 40.60 15.54 -29.84
N ILE A 115 41.84 15.78 -29.42
CA ILE A 115 42.21 15.76 -28.00
C ILE A 115 41.49 16.88 -27.23
N LEU A 116 41.42 18.08 -27.80
CA LEU A 116 40.70 19.21 -27.20
C LEU A 116 39.19 18.92 -27.05
N LEU A 117 38.55 18.34 -28.07
CA LEU A 117 37.13 17.95 -28.00
C LEU A 117 36.87 16.88 -26.93
N GLU A 118 37.76 15.90 -26.79
CA GLU A 118 37.65 14.86 -25.76
C GLU A 118 37.89 15.44 -24.35
N LEU A 119 38.88 16.34 -24.19
CA LEU A 119 39.13 17.05 -22.94
C LEU A 119 37.97 17.94 -22.52
N ASP A 120 37.33 18.67 -23.45
CA ASP A 120 36.15 19.49 -23.15
C ASP A 120 35.00 18.63 -22.58
N LEU A 121 34.73 17.47 -23.19
CA LEU A 121 33.74 16.51 -22.70
C LEU A 121 34.11 15.93 -21.33
N ILE A 122 35.40 15.65 -21.09
CA ILE A 122 35.88 15.12 -19.81
C ILE A 122 35.79 16.19 -18.73
N HIS A 123 36.23 17.43 -18.99
CA HIS A 123 36.11 18.54 -18.05
C HIS A 123 34.65 18.86 -17.71
N GLU A 124 33.73 18.80 -18.69
CA GLU A 124 32.30 18.96 -18.43
C GLU A 124 31.78 17.90 -17.46
N ARG A 125 32.23 16.64 -17.60
CA ARG A 125 31.86 15.53 -16.70
C ARG A 125 32.51 15.65 -15.32
N LEU A 126 33.79 16.03 -15.25
CA LEU A 126 34.54 16.16 -13.99
C LEU A 126 34.11 17.40 -13.18
N ALA A 127 33.72 18.50 -13.84
CA ALA A 127 33.22 19.71 -13.18
C ALA A 127 31.95 19.46 -12.33
N VAL A 128 31.19 18.42 -12.67
CA VAL A 128 29.99 17.98 -11.93
C VAL A 128 30.34 17.07 -10.74
N GLN A 129 31.46 16.36 -10.80
CA GLN A 129 31.80 15.29 -9.86
C GLN A 129 33.14 15.59 -9.17
N GLY A 130 33.11 16.43 -8.13
CA GLY A 130 34.32 16.73 -7.35
C GLY A 130 34.90 15.44 -6.76
N ALA A 131 36.15 15.10 -7.09
CA ALA A 131 36.80 13.84 -6.69
C ALA A 131 37.59 13.92 -5.37
N HIS A 132 38.01 15.12 -4.95
CA HIS A 132 39.00 15.33 -3.86
C HIS A 132 38.53 14.98 -2.43
N SER A 133 37.37 14.33 -2.24
CA SER A 133 36.92 13.83 -0.93
C SER A 133 36.15 12.51 -0.99
N ALA A 134 36.45 11.67 -2.00
CA ALA A 134 35.76 10.39 -2.23
C ALA A 134 35.73 9.49 -0.99
N GLN A 135 36.88 9.27 -0.35
CA GLN A 135 36.97 8.44 0.86
C GLN A 135 36.17 9.00 2.03
N ALA A 136 36.36 10.28 2.38
CA ALA A 136 35.62 10.91 3.49
C ALA A 136 34.10 10.91 3.24
N ARG A 137 33.66 11.06 1.97
CA ARG A 137 32.25 10.91 1.60
C ARG A 137 31.75 9.49 1.72
N ALA A 138 32.53 8.51 1.28
CA ALA A 138 32.19 7.10 1.40
C ALA A 138 32.03 6.68 2.88
N GLU A 139 32.99 7.07 3.73
CA GLU A 139 32.92 6.86 5.18
C GLU A 139 31.69 7.51 5.79
N ALA A 140 31.40 8.78 5.47
CA ALA A 140 30.23 9.48 6.01
C ALA A 140 28.89 8.83 5.59
N VAL A 141 28.78 8.34 4.36
CA VAL A 141 27.58 7.63 3.88
C VAL A 141 27.46 6.26 4.56
N LEU A 142 28.54 5.51 4.69
CA LEU A 142 28.55 4.21 5.38
C LEU A 142 28.21 4.35 6.87
N GLU A 143 28.79 5.32 7.57
CA GLU A 143 28.45 5.62 8.96
C GLU A 143 26.98 5.99 9.13
N GLY A 144 26.43 6.80 8.22
CA GLY A 144 25.01 7.16 8.18
C GLY A 144 24.10 5.95 7.98
N LEU A 145 24.53 4.99 7.15
CA LEU A 145 23.87 3.70 6.95
C LEU A 145 24.16 2.69 8.06
N GLY A 146 24.86 3.08 9.13
CA GLY A 146 25.01 2.31 10.36
C GLY A 146 26.23 1.39 10.41
N PHE A 147 27.21 1.57 9.54
CA PHE A 147 28.52 0.94 9.67
C PHE A 147 29.33 1.61 10.80
N VAL A 148 30.20 0.83 11.44
CA VAL A 148 31.19 1.31 12.40
C VAL A 148 32.56 1.26 11.75
N SER A 149 33.54 2.02 12.22
CA SER A 149 34.89 2.08 11.63
C SER A 149 35.52 0.69 11.48
N ASP A 150 35.35 -0.20 12.45
CA ASP A 150 35.86 -1.59 12.41
C ASP A 150 35.21 -2.45 11.30
N ASP A 151 34.02 -2.07 10.81
CA ASP A 151 33.34 -2.80 9.74
C ASP A 151 33.88 -2.44 8.34
N LEU A 152 34.56 -1.30 8.19
CA LEU A 152 34.98 -0.77 6.89
C LEU A 152 36.03 -1.65 6.19
N ASP A 153 36.92 -2.24 6.98
CA ASP A 153 38.00 -3.10 6.48
C ASP A 153 37.58 -4.56 6.30
N ARG A 154 36.34 -4.91 6.67
CA ARG A 154 35.87 -6.30 6.60
C ARG A 154 35.54 -6.71 5.17
N PRO A 155 35.87 -7.94 4.75
CA PRO A 155 35.46 -8.45 3.45
C PRO A 155 33.93 -8.57 3.35
N ILE A 156 33.37 -8.15 2.22
CA ILE A 156 31.91 -8.16 1.97
C ILE A 156 31.31 -9.56 2.08
N ASP A 157 32.09 -10.58 1.72
CA ASP A 157 31.64 -11.97 1.76
C ASP A 157 31.34 -12.46 3.18
N THR A 158 31.89 -11.81 4.19
CA THR A 158 31.62 -12.11 5.61
C THR A 158 30.37 -11.40 6.15
N LEU A 159 29.79 -10.49 5.37
CA LEU A 159 28.63 -9.70 5.79
C LEU A 159 27.32 -10.45 5.53
N SER A 160 26.34 -10.21 6.41
CA SER A 160 24.97 -10.63 6.19
C SER A 160 24.36 -9.91 4.99
N GLY A 161 23.36 -10.50 4.34
CA GLY A 161 22.71 -9.91 3.16
C GLY A 161 22.20 -8.48 3.40
N GLY A 162 21.71 -8.18 4.61
CA GLY A 162 21.30 -6.84 4.99
C GLY A 162 22.44 -5.81 5.00
N TYR A 163 23.64 -6.20 5.43
CA TYR A 163 24.81 -5.32 5.36
C TYR A 163 25.29 -5.14 3.91
N ARG A 164 25.26 -6.20 3.08
CA ARG A 164 25.60 -6.09 1.64
C ARG A 164 24.66 -5.13 0.90
N MET A 165 23.37 -5.19 1.20
CA MET A 165 22.36 -4.25 0.68
C MET A 165 22.69 -2.80 1.05
N ARG A 166 23.17 -2.55 2.28
CA ARG A 166 23.60 -1.21 2.71
C ARG A 166 24.83 -0.72 1.94
N VAL A 167 25.79 -1.60 1.63
CA VAL A 167 26.95 -1.26 0.78
C VAL A 167 26.48 -0.89 -0.64
N ALA A 168 25.58 -1.66 -1.23
CA ALA A 168 25.02 -1.34 -2.55
C ALA A 168 24.28 0.01 -2.55
N LEU A 169 23.47 0.26 -1.51
CA LEU A 169 22.81 1.55 -1.32
C LEU A 169 23.84 2.67 -1.20
N ALA A 170 24.90 2.50 -0.39
CA ALA A 170 25.98 3.48 -0.26
C ALA A 170 26.62 3.81 -1.61
N ARG A 171 26.97 2.78 -2.39
CA ARG A 171 27.58 2.91 -3.71
C ARG A 171 26.70 3.72 -4.67
N ILE A 172 25.42 3.40 -4.75
CA ILE A 172 24.47 4.10 -5.65
C ILE A 172 24.26 5.55 -5.20
N LEU A 173 24.15 5.81 -3.89
CA LEU A 173 24.03 7.18 -3.38
C LEU A 173 25.27 8.02 -3.71
N LEU A 174 26.47 7.44 -3.63
CA LEU A 174 27.72 8.13 -3.96
C LEU A 174 27.86 8.43 -5.46
N GLN A 175 27.35 7.56 -6.33
CA GLN A 175 27.29 7.80 -7.79
C GLN A 175 26.45 9.04 -8.16
N ASN A 176 25.52 9.46 -7.29
CA ASN A 176 24.62 10.60 -7.49
C ASN A 176 23.93 10.62 -8.89
N PRO A 177 23.19 9.56 -9.28
CA PRO A 177 22.52 9.50 -10.58
C PRO A 177 21.37 10.52 -10.74
N ASP A 178 21.08 10.95 -11.96
CA ASP A 178 19.96 11.86 -12.23
C ASP A 178 18.58 11.26 -11.86
N VAL A 179 18.48 9.94 -11.98
CA VAL A 179 17.33 9.14 -11.58
C VAL A 179 17.76 8.05 -10.61
N LEU A 180 17.17 8.06 -9.42
CA LEU A 180 17.39 7.06 -8.39
C LEU A 180 16.15 6.14 -8.27
N LEU A 181 16.33 4.86 -8.53
CA LEU A 181 15.31 3.82 -8.42
C LEU A 181 15.62 2.96 -7.18
N LEU A 182 14.72 2.96 -6.20
CA LEU A 182 14.92 2.23 -4.95
C LEU A 182 13.80 1.20 -4.75
N ASP A 183 14.15 -0.09 -4.79
CA ASP A 183 13.20 -1.17 -4.49
C ASP A 183 13.37 -1.66 -3.04
N GLU A 184 12.42 -1.29 -2.18
CA GLU A 184 12.39 -1.58 -0.74
C GLU A 184 13.69 -1.20 0.03
N PRO A 185 14.17 0.05 -0.08
CA PRO A 185 15.45 0.47 0.51
C PRO A 185 15.45 0.48 2.04
N THR A 186 14.27 0.49 2.66
CA THR A 186 14.09 0.48 4.12
C THR A 186 14.29 -0.91 4.71
N ASN A 187 14.23 -1.96 3.90
CA ASN A 187 14.40 -3.32 4.39
C ASN A 187 15.81 -3.50 4.96
N HIS A 188 15.89 -4.19 6.09
CA HIS A 188 17.14 -4.42 6.83
C HIS A 188 17.85 -3.16 7.35
N LEU A 189 17.26 -1.97 7.22
CA LEU A 189 17.72 -0.76 7.89
C LEU A 189 17.13 -0.65 9.29
N ASP A 190 17.94 -0.18 10.23
CA ASP A 190 17.43 0.20 11.54
C ASP A 190 16.86 1.62 11.50
N ILE A 191 16.05 1.94 12.50
CA ILE A 191 15.29 3.19 12.58
C ILE A 191 16.19 4.43 12.41
N LEU A 192 17.42 4.40 12.93
CA LEU A 192 18.37 5.51 12.82
C LEU A 192 18.90 5.66 11.39
N SER A 193 19.27 4.55 10.74
CA SER A 193 19.70 4.56 9.33
C SER A 193 18.57 4.97 8.38
N ILE A 194 17.31 4.60 8.68
CA ILE A 194 16.15 5.07 7.92
C ILE A 194 16.00 6.60 8.06
N ASP A 195 16.14 7.16 9.28
CA ASP A 195 16.06 8.62 9.48
C ASP A 195 17.21 9.37 8.77
N TRP A 196 18.41 8.79 8.76
CA TRP A 196 19.53 9.32 7.98
C TRP A 196 19.23 9.30 6.47
N LEU A 197 18.75 8.17 5.94
CA LEU A 197 18.38 8.04 4.53
C LEU A 197 17.29 9.03 4.14
N GLU A 198 16.28 9.24 4.99
CA GLU A 198 15.26 10.26 4.77
C GLU A 198 15.87 11.67 4.64
N LYS A 199 16.80 12.04 5.53
CA LYS A 199 17.48 13.34 5.49
C LYS A 199 18.34 13.49 4.23
N TYR A 200 19.03 12.42 3.83
CA TYR A 200 19.85 12.40 2.63
C TYR A 200 18.99 12.58 1.37
N LEU A 201 17.98 11.72 1.19
CA LEU A 201 17.09 11.77 0.03
C LEU A 201 16.25 13.05 -0.02
N LYS A 202 15.98 13.68 1.13
CA LYS A 202 15.27 14.98 1.18
C LYS A 202 16.04 16.12 0.53
N ASN A 203 17.37 16.02 0.45
CA ASN A 203 18.23 17.01 -0.19
C ASN A 203 18.73 16.53 -1.56
N TYR A 204 18.26 15.39 -2.04
CA TYR A 204 18.62 14.87 -3.35
C TYR A 204 18.00 15.72 -4.47
N ALA A 205 18.84 16.16 -5.40
CA ALA A 205 18.45 17.03 -6.50
C ALA A 205 17.80 16.27 -7.68
N GLY A 206 18.16 15.00 -7.85
CA GLY A 206 17.63 14.14 -8.91
C GLY A 206 16.20 13.67 -8.66
N THR A 207 15.70 12.89 -9.61
CA THR A 207 14.38 12.25 -9.51
C THR A 207 14.51 10.98 -8.69
N VAL A 208 13.58 10.74 -7.75
CA VAL A 208 13.57 9.53 -6.92
C VAL A 208 12.29 8.75 -7.17
N ILE A 209 12.40 7.50 -7.61
CA ILE A 209 11.27 6.56 -7.70
C ILE A 209 11.51 5.49 -6.64
N LEU A 210 10.60 5.38 -5.67
CA LEU A 210 10.75 4.49 -4.54
C LEU A 210 9.57 3.53 -4.42
N VAL A 211 9.88 2.27 -4.20
CA VAL A 211 8.95 1.22 -3.76
C VAL A 211 9.27 0.94 -2.31
N SER A 212 8.29 1.07 -1.43
CA SER A 212 8.45 0.74 -0.02
C SER A 212 7.13 0.29 0.59
N HIS A 213 7.20 -0.65 1.52
CA HIS A 213 6.07 -1.00 2.38
C HIS A 213 5.98 -0.12 3.64
N ASP A 214 7.00 0.71 3.93
CA ASP A 214 6.98 1.65 5.06
C ASP A 214 6.19 2.92 4.71
N ARG A 215 5.01 3.06 5.32
CA ARG A 215 4.14 4.22 5.14
C ARG A 215 4.72 5.52 5.67
N TYR A 216 5.47 5.49 6.78
CA TYR A 216 6.08 6.70 7.33
C TYR A 216 7.16 7.21 6.40
N PHE A 217 7.98 6.29 5.89
CA PHE A 217 9.00 6.61 4.90
C PHE A 217 8.36 7.19 3.64
N LEU A 218 7.37 6.50 3.05
CA LEU A 218 6.62 6.99 1.90
C LEU A 218 6.05 8.40 2.13
N ASN A 219 5.31 8.61 3.23
CA ASN A 219 4.68 9.90 3.52
C ASN A 219 5.66 11.07 3.66
N ARG A 220 6.88 10.81 4.14
CA ARG A 220 7.91 11.84 4.31
C ARG A 220 8.72 12.10 3.05
N MET A 221 8.80 11.12 2.15
CA MET A 221 9.70 11.15 1.01
C MET A 221 9.04 11.54 -0.30
N ILE A 222 7.76 11.17 -0.50
CA ILE A 222 7.09 11.31 -1.79
C ILE A 222 6.24 12.58 -1.85
N ASP A 223 6.22 13.18 -3.03
CA ASP A 223 5.30 14.26 -3.40
C ASP A 223 4.19 13.78 -4.36
N THR A 224 4.39 12.61 -4.98
CA THR A 224 3.51 12.01 -5.97
C THR A 224 3.44 10.51 -5.73
N VAL A 225 2.25 9.92 -5.82
CA VAL A 225 2.04 8.48 -5.80
C VAL A 225 1.73 7.99 -7.22
N ALA A 226 2.54 7.08 -7.74
CA ALA A 226 2.26 6.33 -8.95
C ALA A 226 1.63 4.99 -8.56
N HIS A 227 0.32 4.85 -8.72
CA HIS A 227 -0.41 3.62 -8.41
C HIS A 227 -0.42 2.68 -9.62
N LEU A 228 0.31 1.57 -9.53
CA LEU A 228 0.35 0.50 -10.51
C LEU A 228 -0.71 -0.55 -10.20
N TYR A 229 -1.77 -0.60 -11.01
CA TYR A 229 -2.87 -1.55 -10.86
C TYR A 229 -3.33 -2.05 -12.23
N ARG A 230 -3.42 -3.38 -12.39
CA ARG A 230 -3.81 -4.07 -13.65
C ARG A 230 -3.05 -3.54 -14.88
N GLY A 231 -1.73 -3.43 -14.78
CA GLY A 231 -0.86 -2.97 -15.87
C GLY A 231 -0.92 -1.47 -16.17
N ARG A 232 -1.70 -0.67 -15.42
CA ARG A 232 -1.83 0.78 -15.62
C ARG A 232 -1.24 1.55 -14.45
N VAL A 233 -0.58 2.67 -14.74
CA VAL A 233 -0.07 3.61 -13.74
C VAL A 233 -1.01 4.82 -13.68
N THR A 234 -1.53 5.11 -12.49
CA THR A 234 -2.32 6.33 -12.22
C THR A 234 -1.58 7.20 -11.22
N GLU A 235 -1.29 8.45 -11.57
CA GLU A 235 -0.64 9.40 -10.67
C GLU A 235 -1.64 10.11 -9.74
N TYR A 236 -1.20 10.34 -8.51
CA TYR A 236 -1.89 11.13 -7.49
C TYR A 236 -0.89 12.13 -6.92
N ALA A 237 -1.21 13.42 -6.99
CA ALA A 237 -0.41 14.44 -6.35
C ALA A 237 -0.66 14.43 -4.83
N GLY A 238 0.41 14.45 -4.04
CA GLY A 238 0.37 14.39 -2.59
C GLY A 238 1.12 13.18 -2.00
N ASN A 239 1.10 13.11 -0.68
CA ASN A 239 1.71 12.01 0.07
C ASN A 239 0.83 10.75 0.07
N TYR A 240 1.34 9.69 0.70
CA TYR A 240 0.66 8.39 0.77
C TYR A 240 -0.72 8.45 1.45
N ASP A 241 -0.84 9.20 2.55
CA ASP A 241 -2.11 9.33 3.27
C ASP A 241 -3.18 10.04 2.45
N TYR A 242 -2.79 11.08 1.71
CA TYR A 242 -3.69 11.76 0.77
C TYR A 242 -4.16 10.82 -0.33
N PHE A 243 -3.24 10.03 -0.91
CA PHE A 243 -3.55 9.01 -1.90
C PHE A 243 -4.60 8.01 -1.40
N LEU A 244 -4.52 7.52 -0.16
CA LEU A 244 -5.50 6.57 0.37
C LEU A 244 -6.92 7.13 0.37
N VAL A 245 -7.09 8.39 0.77
CA VAL A 245 -8.39 9.07 0.81
C VAL A 245 -8.89 9.33 -0.61
N GLU A 246 -8.02 9.80 -1.50
CA GLU A 246 -8.39 10.14 -2.87
C GLU A 246 -8.73 8.90 -3.71
N ARG A 247 -7.97 7.81 -3.54
CA ARG A 247 -8.24 6.51 -4.17
C ARG A 247 -9.62 6.00 -3.78
N GLU A 248 -9.99 6.07 -2.50
CA GLU A 248 -11.30 5.61 -2.05
C GLU A 248 -12.44 6.47 -2.65
N LYS A 249 -12.26 7.79 -2.72
CA LYS A 249 -13.24 8.67 -3.38
C LYS A 249 -13.41 8.33 -4.87
N ARG A 250 -12.30 8.16 -5.59
CA ARG A 250 -12.33 7.76 -7.01
C ARG A 250 -13.00 6.40 -7.20
N ARG A 251 -12.65 5.42 -6.36
CA ARG A 251 -13.26 4.08 -6.37
C ARG A 251 -14.78 4.13 -6.21
N VAL A 252 -15.30 4.95 -5.29
CA VAL A 252 -16.75 5.13 -5.09
C VAL A 252 -17.42 5.74 -6.33
N LEU A 253 -16.80 6.73 -6.96
CA LEU A 253 -17.32 7.35 -8.19
C LEU A 253 -17.30 6.37 -9.37
N GLU A 254 -16.20 5.65 -9.55
CA GLU A 254 -16.04 4.61 -10.58
C GLU A 254 -17.04 3.47 -10.39
N GLN A 255 -17.27 3.04 -9.15
CA GLN A 255 -18.29 2.03 -8.83
C GLN A 255 -19.70 2.49 -9.22
N ALA A 256 -20.07 3.73 -8.89
CA ALA A 256 -21.38 4.27 -9.27
C ALA A 256 -21.53 4.36 -10.80
N ALA A 257 -20.48 4.79 -11.52
CA ALA A 257 -20.47 4.85 -12.98
C ALA A 257 -20.58 3.46 -13.61
N TYR A 258 -19.82 2.49 -13.11
CA TYR A 258 -19.87 1.09 -13.53
C TYR A 258 -21.25 0.49 -13.32
N GLU A 259 -21.85 0.66 -12.15
CA GLU A 259 -23.20 0.16 -11.85
C GLU A 259 -24.29 0.79 -12.73
N ASN A 260 -24.18 2.10 -13.01
CA ASN A 260 -25.08 2.78 -13.95
C ASN A 260 -24.96 2.17 -15.35
N GLN A 261 -23.74 2.00 -15.86
CA GLN A 261 -23.50 1.41 -17.17
C GLN A 261 -24.02 -0.04 -17.25
N GLN A 262 -23.77 -0.85 -16.22
CA GLN A 262 -24.28 -2.22 -16.15
C GLN A 262 -25.81 -2.27 -16.14
N ARG A 263 -26.47 -1.34 -15.43
CA ARG A 263 -27.93 -1.21 -15.45
C ARG A 263 -28.45 -0.85 -16.84
N GLU A 264 -27.81 0.09 -17.54
CA GLU A 264 -28.17 0.46 -18.92
C GLU A 264 -27.99 -0.71 -19.89
N ILE A 265 -26.89 -1.45 -19.79
CA ILE A 265 -26.61 -2.65 -20.60
C ILE A 265 -27.69 -3.70 -20.35
N GLN A 266 -28.02 -4.00 -19.09
CA GLN A 266 -29.05 -4.97 -18.75
C GLN A 266 -30.44 -4.56 -19.26
N GLN A 267 -30.80 -3.28 -19.18
CA GLN A 267 -32.06 -2.79 -19.72
C GLN A 267 -32.12 -2.92 -21.25
N ALA A 268 -31.05 -2.56 -21.95
CA ALA A 268 -30.96 -2.71 -23.39
C ALA A 268 -31.02 -4.19 -23.82
N GLN A 269 -30.33 -5.09 -23.11
CA GLN A 269 -30.37 -6.53 -23.34
C GLN A 269 -31.79 -7.10 -23.14
N ARG A 270 -32.47 -6.77 -22.04
CA ARG A 270 -33.85 -7.19 -21.79
C ARG A 270 -34.81 -6.69 -22.88
N PHE A 271 -34.63 -5.47 -23.36
CA PHE A 271 -35.41 -4.93 -24.47
C PHE A 271 -35.17 -5.72 -25.76
N ILE A 272 -33.90 -6.00 -26.09
CA ILE A 272 -33.53 -6.80 -27.26
C ILE A 272 -34.17 -8.19 -27.16
N GLU A 273 -34.05 -8.88 -26.03
CA GLU A 273 -34.62 -10.21 -25.80
C GLU A 273 -36.15 -10.22 -25.94
N ARG A 274 -36.84 -9.26 -25.30
CA ARG A 274 -38.31 -9.18 -25.29
C ARG A 274 -38.89 -8.86 -26.66
N PHE A 275 -38.19 -8.08 -27.49
CA PHE A 275 -38.69 -7.59 -28.77
C PHE A 275 -38.00 -8.18 -30.02
N ARG A 276 -37.06 -9.13 -29.84
CA ARG A 276 -36.28 -9.75 -30.93
C ARG A 276 -37.14 -10.32 -32.06
N TYR A 277 -38.29 -10.88 -31.72
CA TYR A 277 -39.19 -11.57 -32.66
C TYR A 277 -40.36 -10.72 -33.15
N LYS A 278 -40.45 -9.45 -32.76
CA LYS A 278 -41.54 -8.53 -33.19
C LYS A 278 -41.08 -7.66 -34.35
N ALA A 279 -41.67 -7.91 -35.53
CA ALA A 279 -41.34 -7.19 -36.77
C ALA A 279 -41.51 -5.66 -36.68
N SER A 280 -42.49 -5.17 -35.90
CA SER A 280 -42.75 -3.73 -35.72
C SER A 280 -41.63 -2.99 -34.97
N LYS A 281 -40.86 -3.67 -34.11
CA LYS A 281 -39.80 -3.07 -33.29
C LYS A 281 -38.38 -3.44 -33.77
N ALA A 282 -38.27 -4.08 -34.93
CA ALA A 282 -36.99 -4.56 -35.49
C ALA A 282 -35.94 -3.44 -35.65
N ARG A 283 -36.34 -2.24 -36.10
CA ARG A 283 -35.42 -1.09 -36.24
C ARG A 283 -34.86 -0.61 -34.89
N GLN A 284 -35.69 -0.60 -33.84
CA GLN A 284 -35.29 -0.18 -32.49
C GLN A 284 -34.37 -1.23 -31.85
N VAL A 285 -34.66 -2.52 -32.04
CA VAL A 285 -33.79 -3.62 -31.60
C VAL A 285 -32.41 -3.52 -32.28
N GLN A 286 -32.36 -3.33 -33.61
CA GLN A 286 -31.09 -3.17 -34.32
C GLN A 286 -30.31 -1.92 -33.88
N SER A 287 -30.99 -0.82 -33.57
CA SER A 287 -30.34 0.39 -33.04
C SER A 287 -29.70 0.14 -31.66
N ARG A 288 -30.39 -0.56 -30.76
CA ARG A 288 -29.87 -0.91 -29.43
C ARG A 288 -28.72 -1.92 -29.49
N ILE A 289 -28.76 -2.88 -30.42
CA ILE A 289 -27.62 -3.79 -30.68
C ILE A 289 -26.40 -2.97 -31.11
N LYS A 290 -26.54 -2.09 -32.11
CA LYS A 290 -25.44 -1.22 -32.56
C LYS A 290 -24.94 -0.27 -31.47
N HIS A 291 -25.82 0.18 -30.57
CA HIS A 291 -25.43 1.01 -29.43
C HIS A 291 -24.58 0.21 -28.45
N LEU A 292 -24.98 -1.03 -28.12
CA LEU A 292 -24.19 -1.91 -27.25
C LEU A 292 -22.84 -2.28 -27.88
N ASP A 293 -22.78 -2.55 -29.19
CA ASP A 293 -21.53 -2.88 -29.89
C ASP A 293 -20.53 -1.70 -29.92
N LYS A 294 -21.02 -0.46 -29.84
CA LYS A 294 -20.20 0.76 -29.84
C LYS A 294 -19.87 1.26 -28.44
N LEU A 295 -20.49 0.69 -27.41
CA LEU A 295 -20.34 1.16 -26.04
C LEU A 295 -19.03 0.62 -25.48
N GLU A 296 -18.13 1.53 -25.10
CA GLU A 296 -16.91 1.14 -24.40
C GLU A 296 -17.26 0.65 -22.99
N HIS A 297 -16.94 -0.61 -22.71
CA HIS A 297 -17.18 -1.20 -21.40
C HIS A 297 -16.22 -0.61 -20.38
N LEU A 298 -16.78 0.01 -19.33
CA LEU A 298 -16.00 0.41 -18.18
C LEU A 298 -15.45 -0.84 -17.49
N PRO A 299 -14.15 -0.86 -17.16
CA PRO A 299 -13.59 -1.96 -16.39
C PRO A 299 -14.26 -2.01 -15.02
N PRO A 300 -14.40 -3.20 -14.41
CA PRO A 300 -14.88 -3.28 -13.04
C PRO A 300 -13.92 -2.51 -12.13
N PRO A 301 -14.45 -1.67 -11.23
CA PRO A 301 -13.65 -0.86 -10.32
C PRO A 301 -12.81 -1.75 -9.41
N GLU A 302 -11.83 -1.14 -8.77
CA GLU A 302 -10.99 -1.83 -7.82
C GLU A 302 -11.81 -2.38 -6.63
N SER A 303 -11.57 -3.64 -6.29
CA SER A 303 -12.18 -4.26 -5.11
C SER A 303 -11.73 -3.54 -3.85
N PRO A 304 -12.62 -3.33 -2.87
CA PRO A 304 -12.21 -2.76 -1.59
C PRO A 304 -11.13 -3.64 -0.94
N ASP A 305 -10.19 -3.03 -0.23
CA ASP A 305 -9.28 -3.73 0.67
C ASP A 305 -10.14 -4.65 1.58
N ALA A 306 -9.82 -5.95 1.62
CA ALA A 306 -10.56 -6.90 2.45
C ALA A 306 -10.46 -6.48 3.93
N GLN A 307 -11.56 -5.97 4.51
CA GLN A 307 -11.63 -5.68 5.94
C GLN A 307 -11.91 -6.98 6.68
N ILE A 308 -10.87 -7.80 6.92
CA ILE A 308 -11.05 -8.99 7.74
C ILE A 308 -10.96 -8.64 9.22
N ARG A 309 -12.11 -8.64 9.89
CA ARG A 309 -12.17 -8.56 11.36
C ARG A 309 -11.90 -9.94 11.96
N ILE A 310 -10.67 -10.18 12.39
CA ILE A 310 -10.34 -11.37 13.18
C ILE A 310 -10.56 -11.07 14.65
N ARG A 311 -11.20 -12.00 15.35
CA ARG A 311 -11.14 -12.07 16.80
C ARG A 311 -10.36 -13.31 17.20
N PHE A 312 -9.14 -13.10 17.71
CA PHE A 312 -8.37 -14.19 18.28
C PHE A 312 -9.03 -14.65 19.59
N PRO A 313 -8.98 -15.97 19.88
CA PRO A 313 -9.44 -16.45 21.17
C PRO A 313 -8.59 -15.81 22.28
N SER A 314 -9.24 -15.25 23.31
CA SER A 314 -8.52 -14.68 24.44
C SER A 314 -7.74 -15.78 25.15
N PRO A 315 -6.44 -15.56 25.45
CA PRO A 315 -5.63 -16.57 26.12
C PRO A 315 -6.00 -16.72 27.59
N ASN A 316 -5.62 -17.86 28.17
CA ASN A 316 -5.78 -18.09 29.61
C ASN A 316 -5.00 -17.03 30.41
N PRO A 317 -5.60 -16.42 31.45
CA PRO A 317 -4.96 -15.35 32.19
C PRO A 317 -3.70 -15.84 32.90
N SER A 318 -2.60 -15.09 32.74
CA SER A 318 -1.37 -15.21 33.52
C SER A 318 -1.42 -14.37 34.80
N GLY A 319 -0.44 -14.59 35.70
CA GLY A 319 -0.20 -13.73 36.85
C GLY A 319 0.09 -12.27 36.47
N ARG A 320 0.08 -11.35 37.47
CA ARG A 320 0.33 -9.92 37.24
C ARG A 320 1.72 -9.66 36.64
N THR A 321 2.73 -10.36 37.17
CA THR A 321 4.08 -10.39 36.60
C THR A 321 4.14 -11.56 35.63
N VAL A 322 4.42 -11.28 34.37
CA VAL A 322 4.57 -12.28 33.30
C VAL A 322 6.00 -12.79 33.26
N LEU A 323 6.98 -11.90 33.34
CA LEU A 323 8.38 -12.26 33.34
C LEU A 323 9.19 -11.19 34.08
N SER A 324 10.19 -11.62 34.84
CA SER A 324 11.17 -10.71 35.45
C SER A 324 12.59 -11.18 35.16
N LEU A 325 13.43 -10.24 34.73
CA LEU A 325 14.87 -10.40 34.61
C LEU A 325 15.52 -9.55 35.70
N THR A 326 16.33 -10.18 36.55
CA THR A 326 17.25 -9.42 37.42
C THR A 326 18.28 -8.69 36.56
N THR A 327 19.18 -7.92 37.16
CA THR A 327 20.36 -7.43 36.46
C THR A 327 21.06 -8.60 35.76
N PHE A 328 21.32 -8.46 34.46
CA PHE A 328 21.86 -9.54 33.63
C PHE A 328 22.99 -9.07 32.71
N SER A 329 23.90 -9.99 32.40
CA SER A 329 24.98 -9.80 31.43
C SER A 329 25.01 -10.94 30.42
N LYS A 330 25.46 -10.64 29.21
CA LYS A 330 25.63 -11.61 28.11
C LYS A 330 26.84 -11.24 27.27
N VAL A 331 27.76 -12.18 27.18
CA VAL A 331 28.94 -12.13 26.32
C VAL A 331 28.93 -13.35 25.41
N TYR A 332 29.13 -13.16 24.12
CA TYR A 332 29.38 -14.26 23.19
C TYR A 332 30.88 -14.46 23.05
N THR A 333 31.34 -15.67 23.34
CA THR A 333 32.72 -16.10 23.13
C THR A 333 32.74 -17.11 21.99
N SER A 334 33.58 -16.90 20.99
CA SER A 334 33.84 -17.87 19.92
C SER A 334 35.34 -18.10 19.83
N ALA A 335 35.75 -19.27 19.35
CA ALA A 335 37.17 -19.67 19.28
C ALA A 335 37.98 -18.75 18.35
N ASP A 336 37.33 -18.21 17.31
CA ASP A 336 37.99 -17.48 16.22
C ASP A 336 37.67 -15.97 16.21
N THR A 337 36.86 -15.47 17.15
CA THR A 337 36.49 -14.04 17.21
C THR A 337 36.56 -13.49 18.64
N PRO A 338 36.93 -12.20 18.81
CA PRO A 338 36.98 -11.56 20.12
C PRO A 338 35.62 -11.62 20.82
N ALA A 339 35.65 -11.73 22.15
CA ALA A 339 34.44 -11.84 22.96
C ALA A 339 33.54 -10.60 22.77
N VAL A 340 32.33 -10.80 22.23
CA VAL A 340 31.38 -9.72 21.97
C VAL A 340 30.47 -9.58 23.18
N CYS A 341 30.68 -8.53 23.97
CA CYS A 341 29.79 -8.16 25.07
C CYS A 341 28.52 -7.50 24.53
N VAL A 342 27.40 -8.21 24.59
CA VAL A 342 26.10 -7.71 24.10
C VAL A 342 25.35 -6.97 25.21
N PHE A 343 25.39 -7.50 26.44
CA PHE A 343 24.77 -6.86 27.61
C PHE A 343 25.73 -6.86 28.79
N ASN A 344 25.83 -5.72 29.47
CA ASN A 344 26.65 -5.55 30.67
C ASN A 344 25.80 -4.93 31.78
N GLN A 345 25.45 -5.75 32.78
CA GLN A 345 24.61 -5.35 33.91
C GLN A 345 23.33 -4.62 33.46
N ALA A 346 22.67 -5.14 32.43
CA ALA A 346 21.42 -4.62 31.90
C ALA A 346 20.25 -4.93 32.85
N GLY A 347 19.27 -4.03 32.96
CA GLY A 347 18.09 -4.19 33.82
C GLY A 347 18.21 -3.53 35.20
N PRO A 348 17.36 -3.91 36.19
CA PRO A 348 16.34 -4.96 36.14
C PRO A 348 15.18 -4.65 35.19
N LEU A 349 14.60 -5.69 34.58
CA LEU A 349 13.45 -5.57 33.66
C LEU A 349 12.28 -6.41 34.19
N GLN A 350 11.08 -5.86 34.11
CA GLN A 350 9.86 -6.56 34.49
C GLN A 350 8.78 -6.35 33.45
N ILE A 351 8.17 -7.46 33.03
CA ILE A 351 7.03 -7.49 32.12
C ILE A 351 5.77 -7.78 32.95
N SER A 352 4.81 -6.86 32.90
CA SER A 352 3.51 -6.99 33.54
C SER A 352 2.42 -7.35 32.54
N ARG A 353 1.37 -8.03 33.00
CA ARG A 353 0.26 -8.45 32.15
C ARG A 353 -0.39 -7.25 31.45
N GLY A 354 -0.58 -7.37 30.14
CA GLY A 354 -1.18 -6.33 29.29
C GLY A 354 -0.20 -5.29 28.74
N GLN A 355 1.09 -5.43 29.05
CA GLN A 355 2.13 -4.64 28.39
C GLN A 355 2.34 -5.13 26.95
N LYS A 356 2.46 -4.17 26.04
CA LYS A 356 2.72 -4.35 24.62
C LYS A 356 4.05 -3.66 24.33
N ILE A 357 5.13 -4.41 24.39
CA ILE A 357 6.49 -3.87 24.45
C ILE A 357 7.11 -3.91 23.06
N ALA A 358 7.64 -2.80 22.57
CA ALA A 358 8.47 -2.76 21.36
C ALA A 358 9.96 -2.74 21.74
N LEU A 359 10.76 -3.62 21.14
CA LEU A 359 12.22 -3.59 21.21
C LEU A 359 12.77 -2.79 20.03
N ILE A 360 13.43 -1.67 20.32
CA ILE A 360 14.05 -0.82 19.30
C ILE A 360 15.55 -0.62 19.60
N GLY A 361 16.34 -0.32 18.58
CA GLY A 361 17.77 -0.09 18.72
C GLY A 361 18.52 -0.34 17.42
N LYS A 362 19.80 0.04 17.38
CA LYS A 362 20.70 -0.21 16.24
C LYS A 362 20.75 -1.70 15.88
N ASN A 363 21.06 -2.01 14.63
CA ASN A 363 21.37 -3.40 14.27
C ASN A 363 22.64 -3.86 14.97
N GLY A 364 22.69 -5.14 15.33
CA GLY A 364 23.75 -5.67 16.19
C GLY A 364 23.66 -5.30 17.67
N ALA A 365 22.73 -4.42 18.10
CA ALA A 365 22.62 -4.01 19.52
C ALA A 365 22.13 -5.12 20.48
N GLY A 366 21.73 -6.29 19.96
CA GLY A 366 21.26 -7.42 20.78
C GLY A 366 19.75 -7.57 20.92
N LYS A 367 18.93 -6.98 20.03
CA LYS A 367 17.44 -7.08 20.07
C LYS A 367 16.95 -8.53 20.02
N SER A 368 17.36 -9.29 19.02
CA SER A 368 17.01 -10.71 18.88
C SER A 368 17.63 -11.56 19.99
N THR A 369 18.82 -11.20 20.48
CA THR A 369 19.42 -11.83 21.67
C THR A 369 18.53 -11.62 22.89
N LEU A 370 18.02 -10.41 23.12
CA LEU A 370 17.08 -10.13 24.20
C LEU A 370 15.76 -10.90 24.02
N ALA A 371 15.24 -11.01 22.81
CA ALA A 371 14.05 -11.82 22.51
C ALA A 371 14.27 -13.31 22.87
N ARG A 372 15.43 -13.88 22.51
CA ARG A 372 15.81 -15.26 22.87
C ARG A 372 16.03 -15.44 24.38
N ILE A 373 16.62 -14.45 25.06
CA ILE A 373 16.74 -14.43 26.53
C ILE A 373 15.34 -14.43 27.17
N LEU A 374 14.41 -13.61 26.68
CA LEU A 374 13.03 -13.56 27.17
C LEU A 374 12.30 -14.89 26.94
N PHE A 375 12.55 -15.57 25.83
CA PHE A 375 12.01 -16.91 25.56
C PHE A 375 12.65 -18.00 26.45
N GLY A 376 13.91 -17.81 26.85
CA GLY A 376 14.66 -18.77 27.68
C GLY A 376 15.56 -19.73 26.90
N SER A 377 15.77 -19.49 25.59
CA SER A 377 16.70 -20.28 24.77
C SER A 377 18.15 -19.84 24.86
N GLU A 378 18.42 -18.69 25.49
CA GLU A 378 19.76 -18.13 25.67
C GLU A 378 20.12 -18.05 27.16
N ALA A 379 21.28 -18.61 27.52
CA ALA A 379 21.82 -18.50 28.88
C ALA A 379 22.34 -17.08 29.15
N ILE A 380 22.18 -16.60 30.39
CA ILE A 380 22.61 -15.28 30.84
C ILE A 380 23.31 -15.38 32.20
N GLU A 381 24.19 -14.43 32.48
CA GLU A 381 24.65 -14.17 33.85
C GLU A 381 23.63 -13.30 34.55
N GLY A 382 22.69 -13.94 35.26
CA GLY A 382 21.55 -13.30 35.91
C GLY A 382 20.44 -14.31 36.14
N GLU A 383 19.27 -13.85 36.59
CA GLU A 383 18.14 -14.70 36.89
C GLU A 383 16.93 -14.32 36.04
N ARG A 384 16.43 -15.30 35.28
CA ARG A 384 15.18 -15.21 34.53
C ARG A 384 14.09 -15.96 35.28
N LYS A 385 13.06 -15.25 35.74
CA LYS A 385 11.88 -15.83 36.40
C LYS A 385 10.64 -15.64 35.55
N GLU A 386 10.01 -16.75 35.20
CA GLU A 386 8.68 -16.77 34.59
C GLU A 386 7.60 -16.59 35.66
N GLY A 387 6.53 -15.88 35.30
CA GLY A 387 5.37 -15.69 36.13
C GLY A 387 4.47 -16.93 36.22
N HIS A 388 3.46 -16.85 37.10
CA HIS A 388 2.49 -17.93 37.25
C HIS A 388 1.61 -18.11 36.01
N ASN A 389 1.46 -19.37 35.57
CA ASN A 389 0.62 -19.79 34.44
C ASN A 389 0.94 -19.06 33.13
N VAL A 390 2.22 -18.78 32.88
CA VAL A 390 2.68 -18.12 31.66
C VAL A 390 2.88 -19.16 30.57
N ASN A 391 2.23 -18.94 29.42
CA ASN A 391 2.42 -19.72 28.21
C ASN A 391 3.09 -18.79 27.18
N VAL A 392 4.37 -19.04 26.93
CA VAL A 392 5.20 -18.24 26.03
C VAL A 392 5.22 -18.88 24.65
N ARG A 393 4.99 -18.09 23.60
CA ARG A 393 5.32 -18.46 22.22
C ARG A 393 6.27 -17.45 21.60
N PHE A 394 7.21 -17.96 20.83
CA PHE A 394 8.19 -17.16 20.10
C PHE A 394 7.95 -17.33 18.60
N PHE A 395 7.80 -16.22 17.89
CA PHE A 395 7.87 -16.12 16.44
C PHE A 395 9.27 -15.63 16.09
N ALA A 396 10.09 -16.52 15.54
CA ALA A 396 11.44 -16.20 15.08
C ALA A 396 11.43 -15.85 13.59
N GLN A 397 12.36 -15.00 13.17
CA GLN A 397 12.49 -14.53 11.78
C GLN A 397 12.58 -15.69 10.74
N HIS A 398 13.16 -16.84 11.10
CA HIS A 398 13.31 -18.01 10.20
C HIS A 398 12.16 -19.04 10.28
N GLN A 399 11.03 -18.74 10.92
CA GLN A 399 9.93 -19.72 11.00
C GLN A 399 9.25 -20.00 9.66
N ALA A 400 9.32 -19.06 8.71
CA ALA A 400 8.86 -19.29 7.35
C ALA A 400 9.68 -20.40 6.66
N ASP A 401 10.98 -20.46 6.94
CA ASP A 401 11.89 -21.48 6.38
C ASP A 401 11.70 -22.86 7.03
N ALA A 402 11.17 -22.89 8.26
CA ALA A 402 10.87 -24.11 8.99
C ALA A 402 9.51 -24.73 8.62
N LEU A 403 8.76 -24.15 7.67
CA LEU A 403 7.50 -24.72 7.20
C LEU A 403 7.75 -26.00 6.39
N THR A 404 6.93 -27.03 6.61
CA THR A 404 7.02 -28.26 5.85
C THR A 404 6.50 -28.04 4.43
N GLU A 405 7.40 -28.08 3.45
CA GLU A 405 7.10 -27.73 2.06
C GLU A 405 6.05 -28.61 1.38
N SER A 406 5.92 -29.86 1.83
CA SER A 406 4.94 -30.83 1.31
C SER A 406 3.52 -30.60 1.80
N ASP A 407 3.33 -29.86 2.89
CA ASP A 407 2.00 -29.63 3.45
C ASP A 407 1.24 -28.60 2.60
N THR A 408 -0.08 -28.72 2.56
CA THR A 408 -0.94 -27.60 2.11
C THR A 408 -1.03 -26.52 3.20
N VAL A 409 -1.40 -25.30 2.79
CA VAL A 409 -1.63 -24.17 3.72
C VAL A 409 -2.58 -24.57 4.87
N LEU A 410 -3.68 -25.24 4.55
CA LEU A 410 -4.66 -25.70 5.54
C LEU A 410 -4.10 -26.80 6.45
N GLU A 411 -3.40 -27.79 5.90
CA GLU A 411 -2.81 -28.88 6.69
C GLU A 411 -1.75 -28.37 7.66
N SER A 412 -0.90 -27.43 7.21
CA SER A 412 0.15 -26.82 8.01
C SER A 412 -0.43 -26.10 9.24
N LEU A 413 -1.57 -25.41 9.07
CA LEU A 413 -2.29 -24.78 10.16
C LEU A 413 -3.01 -25.80 11.06
N ASN A 414 -3.62 -26.83 10.46
CA ASN A 414 -4.36 -27.86 11.18
C ASN A 414 -3.47 -28.70 12.11
N ARG A 415 -2.22 -29.00 11.70
CA ARG A 415 -1.24 -29.69 12.56
C ARG A 415 -0.95 -28.93 13.86
N GLU A 416 -0.94 -27.59 13.78
CA GLU A 416 -0.68 -26.74 14.94
C GLU A 416 -1.95 -26.55 15.78
N ALA A 417 -3.10 -26.45 15.12
CA ALA A 417 -4.39 -26.13 15.73
C ALA A 417 -5.20 -27.37 16.16
N VAL A 418 -4.56 -28.31 16.86
CA VAL A 418 -5.19 -29.59 17.26
C VAL A 418 -6.50 -29.34 18.03
N GLY A 419 -7.61 -29.87 17.51
CA GLY A 419 -8.94 -29.76 18.12
C GLY A 419 -9.76 -28.53 17.74
N ARG A 420 -9.32 -27.73 16.75
CA ARG A 420 -10.12 -26.64 16.16
C ARG A 420 -10.91 -27.12 14.95
N GLU A 421 -12.09 -26.55 14.74
CA GLU A 421 -12.90 -26.82 13.54
C GLU A 421 -12.25 -26.21 12.30
N GLU A 422 -12.31 -26.93 11.17
CA GLU A 422 -11.75 -26.47 9.89
C GLU A 422 -12.34 -25.11 9.46
N VAL A 423 -13.63 -24.87 9.71
CA VAL A 423 -14.30 -23.59 9.41
C VAL A 423 -13.59 -22.41 10.10
N HIS A 424 -13.14 -22.60 11.34
CA HIS A 424 -12.39 -21.59 12.07
C HIS A 424 -10.99 -21.39 11.46
N LEU A 425 -10.31 -22.47 11.05
CA LEU A 425 -9.01 -22.41 10.39
C LEU A 425 -9.09 -21.68 9.05
N ARG A 426 -10.10 -21.96 8.24
CA ARG A 426 -10.35 -21.27 6.95
C ARG A 426 -10.67 -19.79 7.17
N THR A 427 -11.39 -19.46 8.24
CA THR A 427 -11.65 -18.05 8.60
C THR A 427 -10.36 -17.33 8.99
N LEU A 428 -9.49 -17.99 9.76
CA LEU A 428 -8.18 -17.45 10.12
C LEU A 428 -7.28 -17.28 8.88
N LEU A 429 -7.22 -18.28 8.01
CA LEU A 429 -6.45 -18.24 6.76
C LEU A 429 -6.97 -17.16 5.80
N GLY A 430 -8.29 -17.04 5.66
CA GLY A 430 -8.93 -15.97 4.88
C GLY A 430 -8.54 -14.59 5.38
N ALA A 431 -8.29 -14.45 6.68
CA ALA A 431 -7.81 -13.21 7.25
C ALA A 431 -6.36 -12.88 6.91
N PHE A 432 -5.52 -13.91 6.78
CA PHE A 432 -4.16 -13.80 6.24
C PHE A 432 -4.14 -13.81 4.70
N LEU A 433 -5.25 -13.44 4.06
CA LEU A 433 -5.43 -13.31 2.61
C LEU A 433 -5.26 -14.64 1.84
N PHE A 434 -5.48 -15.79 2.48
CA PHE A 434 -5.59 -17.07 1.79
C PHE A 434 -7.07 -17.36 1.50
N THR A 435 -7.51 -17.11 0.26
CA THR A 435 -8.93 -17.18 -0.11
C THR A 435 -9.22 -18.30 -1.10
N GLY A 436 -10.47 -18.81 -1.09
CA GLY A 436 -10.89 -19.84 -2.05
C GLY A 436 -9.99 -21.08 -2.02
N ASP A 437 -9.37 -21.39 -3.15
CA ASP A 437 -8.51 -22.55 -3.35
C ASP A 437 -7.06 -22.34 -2.89
N ASP A 438 -6.69 -21.11 -2.46
CA ASP A 438 -5.34 -20.82 -1.94
C ASP A 438 -4.99 -21.69 -0.72
N VAL A 439 -6.00 -22.08 0.05
CA VAL A 439 -5.83 -22.93 1.25
C VAL A 439 -5.34 -24.34 0.93
N PHE A 440 -5.47 -24.78 -0.34
CA PHE A 440 -5.03 -26.09 -0.82
C PHE A 440 -3.69 -26.03 -1.55
N LYS A 441 -3.09 -24.84 -1.71
CA LYS A 441 -1.76 -24.71 -2.31
C LYS A 441 -0.71 -25.38 -1.43
N PRO A 442 0.27 -26.08 -2.02
CA PRO A 442 1.42 -26.58 -1.27
C PRO A 442 2.29 -25.42 -0.80
N VAL A 443 2.90 -25.57 0.38
CA VAL A 443 3.79 -24.55 0.96
C VAL A 443 4.98 -24.25 0.06
N SER A 444 5.46 -25.22 -0.72
CA SER A 444 6.53 -25.04 -1.71
C SER A 444 6.21 -24.01 -2.80
N ALA A 445 4.92 -23.84 -3.16
CA ALA A 445 4.48 -22.92 -4.20
C ALA A 445 4.20 -21.50 -3.67
N LEU A 446 4.30 -21.28 -2.36
CA LEU A 446 4.04 -19.97 -1.74
C LEU A 446 5.23 -19.04 -1.93
N SER A 447 4.94 -17.78 -2.22
CA SER A 447 5.92 -16.68 -2.14
C SER A 447 6.44 -16.48 -0.72
N GLY A 448 7.60 -15.84 -0.55
CA GLY A 448 8.15 -15.55 0.78
C GLY A 448 7.20 -14.77 1.71
N GLY A 449 6.42 -13.84 1.14
CA GLY A 449 5.40 -13.11 1.89
C GLY A 449 4.22 -14.00 2.31
N GLU A 450 3.76 -14.90 1.43
CA GLU A 450 2.74 -15.90 1.78
C GLU A 450 3.24 -16.87 2.86
N LYS A 451 4.48 -17.37 2.75
CA LYS A 451 5.09 -18.23 3.78
C LYS A 451 5.12 -17.52 5.14
N SER A 452 5.49 -16.24 5.15
CA SER A 452 5.50 -15.42 6.38
C SER A 452 4.11 -15.26 6.99
N ARG A 453 3.08 -15.01 6.15
CA ARG A 453 1.68 -14.96 6.61
C ARG A 453 1.21 -16.28 7.21
N LEU A 454 1.55 -17.40 6.60
CA LEU A 454 1.20 -18.72 7.11
C LEU A 454 1.90 -19.01 8.45
N ALA A 455 3.20 -18.72 8.57
CA ALA A 455 3.94 -18.91 9.81
C ALA A 455 3.34 -18.07 10.97
N LEU A 456 2.92 -16.85 10.67
CA LEU A 456 2.25 -15.97 11.62
C LEU A 456 0.86 -16.50 12.02
N ALA A 457 0.07 -16.97 11.06
CA ALA A 457 -1.22 -17.62 11.32
C ALA A 457 -1.06 -18.86 12.23
N ARG A 458 -0.05 -19.70 11.98
CA ARG A 458 0.31 -20.86 12.82
C ARG A 458 0.69 -20.46 14.23
N THR A 459 1.40 -19.35 14.40
CA THR A 459 1.78 -18.88 15.73
C THR A 459 0.55 -18.41 16.53
N LEU A 460 -0.37 -17.70 15.86
CA LEU A 460 -1.52 -17.05 16.49
C LEU A 460 -2.74 -17.96 16.67
N VAL A 461 -2.82 -19.11 15.98
CA VAL A 461 -3.97 -20.04 16.08
C VAL A 461 -4.14 -20.62 17.49
N ASN A 462 -3.03 -20.78 18.21
CA ASN A 462 -3.03 -21.24 19.60
C ASN A 462 -2.76 -20.05 20.53
N PRO A 463 -3.70 -19.71 21.41
CA PRO A 463 -3.60 -18.52 22.23
C PRO A 463 -2.57 -18.73 23.37
N ALA A 464 -1.34 -18.27 23.17
CA ALA A 464 -0.38 -18.03 24.25
C ALA A 464 -0.82 -16.79 25.04
N ASN A 465 -0.39 -16.61 26.30
CA ASN A 465 -0.65 -15.36 27.04
C ASN A 465 0.56 -14.42 27.07
N PHE A 466 1.71 -14.90 26.61
CA PHE A 466 2.89 -14.10 26.33
C PHE A 466 3.44 -14.44 24.92
N LEU A 467 3.43 -13.46 24.02
CA LEU A 467 4.00 -13.60 22.67
C LEU A 467 5.31 -12.83 22.55
N ILE A 468 6.29 -13.42 21.89
CA ILE A 468 7.53 -12.76 21.50
C ILE A 468 7.60 -12.83 19.98
N LEU A 469 7.64 -11.68 19.31
CA LEU A 469 7.62 -11.58 17.85
C LEU A 469 8.92 -10.93 17.38
N ASP A 470 9.77 -11.65 16.66
CA ASP A 470 11.02 -11.12 16.10
C ASP A 470 10.82 -10.80 14.61
N GLU A 471 10.77 -9.51 14.27
CA GLU A 471 10.55 -8.96 12.93
C GLU A 471 9.32 -9.53 12.18
N PRO A 472 8.10 -9.49 12.77
CA PRO A 472 6.90 -10.08 12.18
C PRO A 472 6.38 -9.31 10.95
N THR A 473 6.89 -8.10 10.71
CA THR A 473 6.50 -7.24 9.58
C THR A 473 7.35 -7.50 8.33
N ASN A 474 8.46 -8.22 8.45
CA ASN A 474 9.33 -8.48 7.31
C ASN A 474 8.61 -9.30 6.24
N HIS A 475 8.80 -8.90 4.98
CA HIS A 475 8.20 -9.54 3.80
C HIS A 475 6.66 -9.51 3.76
N LEU A 476 6.00 -8.76 4.65
CA LEU A 476 4.56 -8.54 4.61
C LEU A 476 4.22 -7.28 3.80
N ASP A 477 3.17 -7.38 2.99
CA ASP A 477 2.63 -6.19 2.31
C ASP A 477 1.83 -5.30 3.26
N ILE A 478 1.54 -4.10 2.77
CA ILE A 478 0.82 -3.06 3.51
C ILE A 478 -0.58 -3.53 3.99
N GLN A 479 -1.25 -4.43 3.27
CA GLN A 479 -2.56 -4.97 3.66
C GLN A 479 -2.41 -5.99 4.79
N SER A 480 -1.42 -6.86 4.70
CA SER A 480 -1.09 -7.88 5.70
C SER A 480 -0.64 -7.23 7.01
N ILE A 481 0.16 -6.16 6.94
CA ILE A 481 0.55 -5.37 8.11
C ILE A 481 -0.68 -4.74 8.77
N LYS A 482 -1.64 -4.20 8.02
CA LYS A 482 -2.92 -3.69 8.57
C LYS A 482 -3.66 -4.77 9.36
N VAL A 483 -3.84 -5.95 8.77
CA VAL A 483 -4.52 -7.07 9.44
C VAL A 483 -3.78 -7.47 10.72
N LEU A 484 -2.45 -7.54 10.68
CA LEU A 484 -1.64 -7.87 11.86
C LEU A 484 -1.74 -6.79 12.96
N ILE A 485 -1.77 -5.51 12.59
CA ILE A 485 -2.00 -4.42 13.55
C ILE A 485 -3.36 -4.60 14.22
N GLU A 486 -4.42 -4.82 13.44
CA GLU A 486 -5.77 -5.02 13.98
C GLU A 486 -5.84 -6.25 14.90
N ALA A 487 -5.19 -7.34 14.51
CA ALA A 487 -5.02 -8.56 15.30
C ALA A 487 -4.37 -8.29 16.67
N LEU A 488 -3.20 -7.65 16.68
CA LEU A 488 -2.42 -7.38 17.90
C LEU A 488 -3.04 -6.29 18.78
N ARG A 489 -3.82 -5.36 18.19
CA ARG A 489 -4.58 -4.38 18.97
C ARG A 489 -5.69 -5.05 19.79
N GLN A 490 -6.38 -6.03 19.20
CA GLN A 490 -7.44 -6.80 19.86
C GLN A 490 -6.92 -7.93 20.77
N TYR A 491 -5.65 -8.28 20.65
CA TYR A 491 -5.05 -9.31 21.48
C TYR A 491 -4.94 -8.85 22.95
N ASP A 492 -5.58 -9.61 23.84
CA ASP A 492 -5.67 -9.35 25.29
C ASP A 492 -4.40 -9.76 26.06
N GLY A 493 -3.55 -10.59 25.44
CA GLY A 493 -2.32 -11.07 26.04
C GLY A 493 -1.22 -10.01 26.10
N THR A 494 -0.07 -10.43 26.64
CA THR A 494 1.13 -9.59 26.71
C THR A 494 2.03 -9.95 25.53
N PHE A 495 2.71 -8.98 24.93
CA PHE A 495 3.69 -9.31 23.91
C PHE A 495 4.90 -8.40 23.91
N VAL A 496 6.01 -8.94 23.40
CA VAL A 496 7.23 -8.22 23.07
C VAL A 496 7.43 -8.36 21.57
N VAL A 497 7.64 -7.25 20.86
CA VAL A 497 7.87 -7.26 19.43
C VAL A 497 9.15 -6.52 19.07
N VAL A 498 9.99 -7.15 18.25
CA VAL A 498 11.10 -6.52 17.53
C VAL A 498 10.56 -6.17 16.15
N SER A 499 10.60 -4.91 15.77
CA SER A 499 10.25 -4.49 14.42
C SER A 499 10.94 -3.19 14.09
N HIS A 500 11.28 -3.00 12.82
CA HIS A 500 11.73 -1.73 12.28
C HIS A 500 10.62 -0.86 11.69
N ASP A 501 9.40 -1.40 11.56
CA ASP A 501 8.23 -0.67 11.03
C ASP A 501 7.64 0.26 12.11
N ARG A 502 7.86 1.56 11.91
CA ARG A 502 7.41 2.61 12.83
C ARG A 502 5.88 2.71 12.90
N HIS A 503 5.18 2.51 11.78
CA HIS A 503 3.72 2.51 11.75
C HIS A 503 3.15 1.38 12.57
N PHE A 504 3.70 0.19 12.36
CA PHE A 504 3.33 -1.00 13.11
C PHE A 504 3.54 -0.79 14.61
N LEU A 505 4.75 -0.36 15.02
CA LEU A 505 5.08 -0.15 16.43
C LEU A 505 4.17 0.88 17.11
N ASP A 506 3.89 2.01 16.45
CA ASP A 506 3.06 3.07 17.02
C ASP A 506 1.62 2.61 17.31
N HIS A 507 1.09 1.69 16.50
CA HIS A 507 -0.29 1.20 16.66
C HIS A 507 -0.43 0.03 17.64
N VAL A 508 0.63 -0.75 17.87
CA VAL A 508 0.57 -1.98 18.68
C VAL A 508 1.21 -1.83 20.05
N ALA A 509 2.27 -1.02 20.19
CA ALA A 509 3.05 -0.92 21.42
C ALA A 509 2.58 0.22 22.34
N ASN A 510 2.70 0.00 23.64
CA ASN A 510 2.46 1.00 24.69
C ASN A 510 3.67 1.22 25.62
N VAL A 511 4.74 0.44 25.42
CA VAL A 511 6.01 0.56 26.13
C VAL A 511 7.12 0.33 25.11
N ILE A 512 8.13 1.18 25.12
CA ILE A 512 9.30 1.09 24.25
C ILE A 512 10.52 0.70 25.09
N TRP A 513 11.21 -0.36 24.69
CA TRP A 513 12.51 -0.74 25.23
C TRP A 513 13.59 -0.42 24.21
N HIS A 514 14.40 0.58 24.51
CA HIS A 514 15.55 0.95 23.70
C HIS A 514 16.78 0.16 24.13
N VAL A 515 17.24 -0.70 23.23
CA VAL A 515 18.43 -1.54 23.36
C VAL A 515 19.62 -0.82 22.73
N GLY A 516 20.62 -0.48 23.53
CA GLY A 516 21.82 0.20 23.05
C GLY A 516 22.83 0.44 24.17
N ASN A 517 24.09 0.64 23.79
CA ASN A 517 25.21 0.83 24.73
C ASN A 517 25.26 -0.28 25.80
N GLN A 518 25.01 -1.53 25.39
CA GLN A 518 24.99 -2.74 26.24
C GLN A 518 23.94 -2.70 27.39
N LYS A 519 22.96 -1.79 27.33
CA LYS A 519 21.90 -1.61 28.31
C LYS A 519 20.53 -1.56 27.64
N VAL A 520 19.48 -1.73 28.45
CA VAL A 520 18.08 -1.61 28.03
C VAL A 520 17.44 -0.47 28.81
N ARG A 521 16.85 0.50 28.12
CA ARG A 521 16.11 1.63 28.73
C ARG A 521 14.62 1.50 28.39
N THR A 522 13.76 1.70 29.39
CA THR A 522 12.30 1.61 29.24
C THR A 522 11.68 2.99 29.16
N TYR A 523 10.77 3.17 28.21
CA TYR A 523 9.95 4.36 28.04
C TYR A 523 8.48 3.95 27.96
N GLU A 524 7.60 4.68 28.64
CA GLU A 524 6.16 4.49 28.53
C GLU A 524 5.61 5.36 27.41
N GLY A 525 4.71 4.81 26.60
CA GLY A 525 4.10 5.51 25.47
C GLY A 525 4.21 4.79 24.14
N THR A 526 3.66 5.40 23.10
CA THR A 526 3.78 4.91 21.72
C THR A 526 5.14 5.29 21.12
N TYR A 527 5.42 4.80 19.91
CA TYR A 527 6.65 5.14 19.19
C TYR A 527 6.74 6.65 18.89
N SER A 528 5.64 7.28 18.50
CA SER A 528 5.59 8.72 18.23
C SER A 528 5.88 9.56 19.48
N GLU A 529 5.40 9.14 20.65
CA GLU A 529 5.68 9.81 21.93
C GLU A 529 7.17 9.67 22.32
N TYR A 530 7.75 8.50 22.09
CA TYR A 530 9.18 8.26 22.26
C TYR A 530 10.02 9.16 21.34
N GLN A 531 9.67 9.25 20.06
CA GLN A 531 10.36 10.11 19.09
C GLN A 531 10.24 11.59 19.46
N TRP A 532 9.05 12.05 19.84
CA TRP A 532 8.85 13.42 20.29
C TRP A 532 9.72 13.76 21.51
N ALA A 533 9.81 12.82 22.47
CA ALA A 533 10.62 13.00 23.68
C ALA A 533 12.15 13.05 23.39
N LEU A 534 12.61 12.33 22.37
CA LEU A 534 13.98 12.42 21.86
C LEU A 534 14.26 13.79 21.24
N ASP A 535 13.37 14.25 20.35
CA ASP A 535 13.56 15.49 19.60
C ASP A 535 13.47 16.74 20.50
N HIS A 536 12.64 16.70 21.56
CA HIS A 536 12.37 17.85 22.43
C HIS A 536 13.02 17.73 23.83
N GLY A 537 13.85 16.72 24.06
CA GLY A 537 14.65 16.54 25.29
C GLY A 537 13.85 16.24 26.57
N SER A 538 12.53 16.05 26.50
CA SER A 538 11.66 15.77 27.65
C SER A 538 11.48 14.27 27.86
N LEU A 539 12.55 13.56 28.20
CA LEU A 539 12.48 12.14 28.55
C LEU A 539 11.93 12.02 29.99
N LYS A 540 10.62 11.76 30.15
CA LYS A 540 10.08 11.30 31.43
C LYS A 540 10.61 9.89 31.70
N GLN A 541 11.73 9.80 32.41
CA GLN A 541 12.18 8.55 33.01
C GLN A 541 11.17 8.09 34.05
N VAL A 542 10.80 6.81 33.98
CA VAL A 542 9.91 6.19 34.97
C VAL A 542 10.65 6.11 36.31
N GLY A 543 10.29 7.02 37.21
CA GLY A 543 10.67 7.01 38.61
C GLY A 543 9.49 7.47 39.47
N ARG A 544 8.94 6.53 40.25
CA ARG A 544 7.88 6.64 41.27
C ARG A 544 6.41 6.59 40.79
N VAL A 545 5.84 5.41 41.08
CA VAL A 545 4.47 5.13 41.53
C VAL A 545 3.67 6.39 41.84
N ARG A 546 2.68 6.71 41.00
CA ARG A 546 1.59 7.60 41.36
C ARG A 546 0.26 6.85 41.27
N GLN A 547 -0.42 6.87 42.41
CA GLN A 547 -1.69 6.23 42.69
C GLN A 547 -2.78 6.75 41.73
N THR A 548 -3.60 5.82 41.28
CA THR A 548 -4.86 6.04 40.56
C THR A 548 -5.77 7.04 41.26
N PRO A 549 -6.39 7.98 40.52
CA PRO A 549 -7.67 8.53 40.90
C PRO A 549 -8.81 7.74 40.25
N SER A 550 -9.74 7.35 41.10
CA SER A 550 -10.99 6.65 40.84
C SER A 550 -11.94 7.40 39.91
N LYS A 551 -12.68 6.64 39.11
CA LYS A 551 -13.92 7.04 38.43
C LYS A 551 -14.92 7.62 39.43
N SER A 552 -15.51 8.79 39.10
CA SER A 552 -16.89 9.08 39.51
C SER A 552 -17.60 10.05 38.55
N THR A 553 -18.80 9.62 38.17
CA THR A 553 -20.02 10.38 37.86
C THR A 553 -20.20 11.16 36.56
N ALA A 554 -21.45 11.06 36.11
CA ALA A 554 -22.01 11.40 34.82
C ALA A 554 -22.97 12.61 34.91
N LYS A 555 -23.42 13.04 33.71
CA LYS A 555 -24.50 13.99 33.34
C LYS A 555 -24.04 15.45 33.26
N THR A 556 -24.23 16.15 32.13
CA THR A 556 -25.56 16.60 31.67
C THR A 556 -25.67 16.82 30.15
N ARG A 557 -26.90 16.58 29.67
CA ARG A 557 -27.47 16.64 28.31
C ARG A 557 -27.41 18.02 27.64
N SER A 558 -27.35 18.02 26.30
CA SER A 558 -28.22 18.86 25.46
C SER A 558 -28.92 17.96 24.42
N ARG A 559 -30.25 17.88 24.52
CA ARG A 559 -31.15 17.23 23.56
C ARG A 559 -32.19 18.27 23.18
N SER A 560 -32.09 18.82 21.97
CA SER A 560 -33.13 19.59 21.31
C SER A 560 -33.97 18.65 20.45
N GLY A 561 -35.29 18.65 20.66
CA GLY A 561 -36.22 17.80 19.94
C GLY A 561 -37.50 17.59 20.75
N GLY A 562 -38.33 18.63 20.83
CA GLY A 562 -39.67 18.55 21.42
C GLY A 562 -40.64 17.78 20.53
N PRO A 563 -41.70 17.17 21.10
CA PRO A 563 -42.67 16.37 20.35
C PRO A 563 -43.65 17.25 19.56
N LYS A 564 -43.92 16.88 18.30
CA LYS A 564 -44.89 17.52 17.41
C LYS A 564 -46.32 17.48 17.96
N THR A 565 -47.05 18.58 17.84
CA THR A 565 -48.41 18.78 18.38
C THR A 565 -49.47 17.93 17.66
N LYS A 566 -50.54 17.62 18.39
CA LYS A 566 -51.71 16.81 17.95
C LYS A 566 -52.44 17.41 16.72
N GLU A 567 -52.28 18.72 16.47
CA GLU A 567 -52.81 19.41 15.30
C GLU A 567 -52.00 19.17 14.01
N GLU A 568 -50.67 19.00 14.09
CA GLU A 568 -49.84 18.73 12.91
C GLU A 568 -50.09 17.33 12.35
N LYS A 569 -50.27 16.33 13.22
CA LYS A 569 -50.66 14.97 12.82
C LYS A 569 -52.06 14.91 12.19
N ARG A 570 -52.96 15.80 12.61
CA ARG A 570 -54.32 15.89 12.06
C ARG A 570 -54.33 16.55 10.67
N ARG A 571 -53.52 17.60 10.47
CA ARG A 571 -53.29 18.21 9.15
C ARG A 571 -52.61 17.26 8.15
N GLU A 572 -51.63 16.46 8.57
CA GLU A 572 -51.00 15.45 7.70
C GLU A 572 -51.93 14.27 7.35
N ALA A 573 -52.89 13.94 8.21
CA ALA A 573 -53.91 12.92 7.95
C ALA A 573 -55.02 13.45 7.02
N GLU A 574 -55.43 14.70 7.18
CA GLU A 574 -56.37 15.38 6.27
C GLU A 574 -55.74 15.64 4.89
N ALA A 575 -54.45 15.98 4.82
CA ALA A 575 -53.72 16.10 3.56
C ALA A 575 -53.58 14.75 2.83
N ARG A 576 -53.33 13.65 3.56
CA ARG A 576 -53.34 12.30 2.97
C ARG A 576 -54.72 11.87 2.50
N ASN A 577 -55.79 12.16 3.26
CA ASN A 577 -57.15 11.85 2.84
C ASN A 577 -57.65 12.75 1.68
N ARG A 578 -57.15 13.99 1.57
CA ARG A 578 -57.42 14.88 0.44
C ARG A 578 -56.70 14.40 -0.82
N ALA A 579 -55.41 14.05 -0.71
CA ALA A 579 -54.66 13.44 -1.82
C ALA A 579 -55.26 12.10 -2.26
N TYR A 580 -55.75 11.28 -1.33
CA TYR A 580 -56.42 10.01 -1.65
C TYR A 580 -57.82 10.20 -2.28
N ARG A 581 -58.52 11.31 -1.98
CA ARG A 581 -59.80 11.67 -2.61
C ARG A 581 -59.60 12.31 -3.99
N GLU A 582 -58.61 13.18 -4.15
CA GLU A 582 -58.25 13.81 -5.43
C GLU A 582 -57.70 12.77 -6.43
N ALA A 583 -56.94 11.77 -5.96
CA ALA A 583 -56.51 10.63 -6.77
C ALA A 583 -57.67 9.70 -7.19
N LYS A 584 -58.84 9.79 -6.53
CA LYS A 584 -60.03 8.98 -6.85
C LYS A 584 -61.06 9.71 -7.73
N THR A 585 -61.03 11.05 -7.77
CA THR A 585 -61.93 11.88 -8.58
C THR A 585 -61.36 12.31 -9.94
N ASN A 586 -60.03 12.27 -10.13
CA ASN A 586 -59.40 12.46 -11.46
C ASN A 586 -59.11 11.14 -12.18
N GLY A 587 -59.75 10.05 -11.74
CA GLY A 587 -59.73 8.76 -12.43
C GLY A 587 -60.38 8.88 -13.80
N HIS A 588 -59.56 9.17 -14.82
CA HIS A 588 -59.79 8.67 -16.16
C HIS A 588 -60.11 7.18 -16.02
N SER A 589 -61.25 6.80 -16.58
CA SER A 589 -61.83 5.47 -16.64
C SER A 589 -60.77 4.37 -16.54
N LYS A 590 -60.87 3.52 -15.50
CA LYS A 590 -60.07 2.31 -15.34
C LYS A 590 -59.91 1.59 -16.70
N PRO A 591 -58.71 1.09 -17.05
CA PRO A 591 -58.50 0.34 -18.29
C PRO A 591 -59.38 -0.91 -18.43
N ASP A 592 -60.02 -1.36 -17.35
CA ASP A 592 -60.75 -2.63 -17.24
C ASP A 592 -62.12 -2.71 -17.92
N LYS A 593 -62.59 -1.61 -18.56
CA LYS A 593 -63.85 -1.60 -19.35
C LYS A 593 -63.67 -1.23 -20.82
N LEU A 594 -62.44 -1.12 -21.30
CA LEU A 594 -62.15 -0.83 -22.70
C LEU A 594 -62.10 -2.14 -23.49
N THR A 595 -62.78 -2.19 -24.64
CA THR A 595 -62.69 -3.34 -25.53
C THR A 595 -61.27 -3.45 -26.10
N PRO A 596 -60.80 -4.65 -26.51
CA PRO A 596 -59.45 -4.82 -27.09
C PRO A 596 -59.16 -3.87 -28.26
N HIS A 597 -60.19 -3.52 -29.05
CA HIS A 597 -60.07 -2.54 -30.13
C HIS A 597 -59.82 -1.11 -29.61
N GLN A 598 -60.47 -0.70 -28.52
CA GLN A 598 -60.29 0.62 -27.92
C GLN A 598 -58.93 0.74 -27.25
N ARG A 599 -58.44 -0.32 -26.59
CA ARG A 599 -57.08 -0.36 -26.03
C ARG A 599 -56.03 -0.28 -27.14
N LYS A 600 -56.24 -0.97 -28.26
CA LYS A 600 -55.37 -0.87 -29.44
C LYS A 600 -55.34 0.54 -30.02
N GLN A 601 -56.50 1.19 -30.17
CA GLN A 601 -56.55 2.60 -30.61
C GLN A 601 -55.84 3.56 -29.65
N LEU A 602 -55.96 3.35 -28.34
CA LEU A 602 -55.25 4.16 -27.35
C LEU A 602 -53.74 3.92 -27.38
N CYS A 603 -53.29 2.69 -27.63
CA CYS A 603 -51.88 2.41 -27.90
C CYS A 603 -51.40 3.12 -29.16
N ASP A 604 -52.15 3.04 -30.27
CA ASP A 604 -51.77 3.70 -31.53
C ASP A 604 -51.72 5.23 -31.37
N GLN A 605 -52.63 5.81 -30.57
CA GLN A 605 -52.62 7.24 -30.22
C GLN A 605 -51.45 7.62 -29.31
N ALA A 606 -51.13 6.79 -28.32
CA ALA A 606 -49.96 6.99 -27.47
C ALA A 606 -48.66 6.89 -28.28
N GLU A 607 -48.57 5.96 -29.24
CA GLU A 607 -47.43 5.86 -30.15
C GLU A 607 -47.28 7.08 -31.06
N ALA A 608 -48.40 7.62 -31.59
CA ALA A 608 -48.38 8.85 -32.36
C ALA A 608 -47.92 10.06 -31.53
N ALA A 609 -48.41 10.18 -30.29
CA ALA A 609 -48.02 11.24 -29.36
C ALA A 609 -46.52 11.15 -28.95
N ILE A 610 -46.01 9.93 -28.74
CA ILE A 610 -44.58 9.69 -28.50
C ILE A 610 -43.76 10.12 -29.70
N ALA A 611 -44.15 9.73 -30.92
CA ALA A 611 -43.43 10.09 -32.13
C ALA A 611 -43.37 11.62 -32.35
N GLU A 612 -44.46 12.33 -32.04
CA GLU A 612 -44.50 13.80 -32.11
C GLU A 612 -43.63 14.45 -31.03
N ALA A 613 -43.66 13.95 -29.80
CA ALA A 613 -42.81 14.43 -28.72
C ALA A 613 -41.31 14.13 -28.97
N GLU A 614 -40.98 13.01 -29.60
CA GLU A 614 -39.61 12.68 -30.04
C GLU A 614 -39.13 13.62 -31.16
N ALA A 615 -40.00 13.96 -32.12
CA ALA A 615 -39.70 14.96 -33.13
C ALA A 615 -39.43 16.35 -32.51
N ARG A 616 -40.26 16.76 -31.53
CA ARG A 616 -40.06 18.00 -30.76
C ARG A 616 -38.75 17.97 -29.97
N LYS A 617 -38.40 16.84 -29.36
CA LYS A 617 -37.12 16.66 -28.64
C LYS A 617 -35.93 16.86 -29.58
N LEU A 618 -35.97 16.27 -30.78
CA LEU A 618 -34.89 16.37 -31.76
C LEU A 618 -34.68 17.81 -32.25
N VAL A 619 -35.76 18.60 -32.36
CA VAL A 619 -35.69 20.04 -32.67
C VAL A 619 -35.07 20.81 -31.50
N ALA A 620 -35.47 20.51 -30.27
CA ALA A 620 -34.90 21.15 -29.07
C ALA A 620 -33.41 20.81 -28.87
N GLU A 621 -33.00 19.57 -29.16
CA GLU A 621 -31.60 19.15 -29.11
C GLU A 621 -30.75 19.84 -30.17
N LYS A 622 -31.29 20.06 -31.39
CA LYS A 622 -30.61 20.85 -32.42
C LYS A 622 -30.44 22.31 -32.00
N ALA A 623 -31.45 22.91 -31.35
CA ALA A 623 -31.33 24.26 -30.81
C ALA A 623 -30.28 24.35 -29.68
N LEU A 624 -30.18 23.34 -28.83
CA LEU A 624 -29.14 23.24 -27.78
C LEU A 624 -27.75 22.90 -28.32
N ALA A 625 -27.64 22.42 -29.55
CA ALA A 625 -26.37 22.16 -30.23
C ALA A 625 -25.86 23.35 -31.05
N ASP A 626 -26.70 24.37 -31.26
CA ASP A 626 -26.33 25.61 -31.94
C ASP A 626 -25.54 26.53 -30.99
N PRO A 627 -24.28 26.89 -31.30
CA PRO A 627 -23.45 27.78 -30.48
C PRO A 627 -24.10 29.15 -30.22
N ASP A 628 -24.91 29.65 -31.15
CA ASP A 628 -25.56 30.96 -31.03
C ASP A 628 -26.64 30.96 -29.92
N THR A 629 -27.18 29.80 -29.54
CA THR A 629 -28.18 29.66 -28.46
C THR A 629 -27.59 29.98 -27.07
N TYR A 630 -26.28 29.85 -26.90
CA TYR A 630 -25.59 30.18 -25.64
C TYR A 630 -25.07 31.62 -25.58
N SER A 631 -25.24 32.39 -26.66
CA SER A 631 -24.91 33.82 -26.70
C SER A 631 -25.91 34.69 -25.91
N ASP A 632 -27.14 34.20 -25.73
CA ASP A 632 -28.19 34.83 -24.94
C ASP A 632 -28.60 33.91 -23.75
N PRO A 633 -28.33 34.32 -22.50
CA PRO A 633 -28.65 33.53 -21.30
C PRO A 633 -30.13 33.15 -21.19
N VAL A 634 -31.05 34.00 -21.69
CA VAL A 634 -32.49 33.76 -21.62
C VAL A 634 -32.88 32.65 -22.59
N ARG A 635 -32.39 32.69 -23.83
CA ARG A 635 -32.63 31.64 -24.83
C ARG A 635 -32.05 30.30 -24.42
N SER A 636 -30.86 30.29 -23.83
CA SER A 636 -30.24 29.05 -23.33
C SER A 636 -31.07 28.40 -22.21
N GLN A 637 -31.58 29.21 -21.28
CA GLN A 637 -32.43 28.74 -20.19
C GLN A 637 -33.79 28.25 -20.70
N GLU A 638 -34.41 28.96 -21.66
CA GLU A 638 -35.66 28.54 -22.30
C GLU A 638 -35.49 27.22 -23.06
N ALA A 639 -34.45 27.08 -23.88
CA ALA A 639 -34.16 25.85 -24.63
C ALA A 639 -33.89 24.65 -23.70
N THR A 640 -33.15 24.87 -22.62
CA THR A 640 -32.85 23.82 -21.62
C THR A 640 -34.13 23.41 -20.86
N SER A 641 -34.96 24.38 -20.47
CA SER A 641 -36.23 24.11 -19.78
C SER A 641 -37.25 23.40 -20.68
N ALA A 642 -37.32 23.78 -21.96
CA ALA A 642 -38.17 23.14 -22.95
C ALA A 642 -37.73 21.69 -23.18
N HIS A 643 -36.42 21.44 -23.34
CA HIS A 643 -35.89 20.08 -23.47
C HIS A 643 -36.16 19.22 -22.22
N ALA A 644 -35.98 19.77 -21.01
CA ALA A 644 -36.28 19.05 -19.77
C ALA A 644 -37.78 18.72 -19.64
N THR A 645 -38.66 19.64 -20.05
CA THR A 645 -40.12 19.44 -20.02
C THR A 645 -40.56 18.38 -21.02
N ILE A 646 -40.05 18.43 -22.26
CA ILE A 646 -40.33 17.41 -23.30
C ILE A 646 -39.81 16.03 -22.87
N LYS A 647 -38.65 15.97 -22.21
CA LYS A 647 -38.11 14.71 -21.68
C LYS A 647 -39.03 14.10 -20.61
N LYS A 648 -39.54 14.92 -19.70
CA LYS A 648 -40.51 14.48 -18.68
C LYS A 648 -41.84 14.03 -19.29
N GLU A 649 -42.33 14.76 -20.30
CA GLU A 649 -43.53 14.41 -21.07
C GLU A 649 -43.36 13.04 -21.76
N LEU A 650 -42.19 12.79 -22.37
CA LEU A 650 -41.86 11.50 -22.98
C LEU A 650 -41.83 10.36 -21.96
N ASP A 651 -41.22 10.57 -20.79
CA ASP A 651 -41.17 9.55 -19.73
C ASP A 651 -42.59 9.15 -19.25
N GLU A 652 -43.50 10.14 -19.11
CA GLU A 652 -44.91 9.90 -18.76
C GLU A 652 -45.68 9.19 -19.88
N LEU A 653 -45.46 9.57 -21.14
CA LEU A 653 -46.06 8.91 -22.31
C LEU A 653 -45.58 7.46 -22.46
N TYR A 654 -44.29 7.20 -22.23
CA TYR A 654 -43.72 5.85 -22.26
C TYR A 654 -44.30 4.97 -21.14
N ALA A 655 -44.42 5.50 -19.93
CA ALA A 655 -45.04 4.77 -18.81
C ALA A 655 -46.52 4.44 -19.11
N ASN A 656 -47.28 5.39 -19.66
CA ASN A 656 -48.67 5.17 -20.03
C ASN A 656 -48.80 4.12 -21.15
N TRP A 657 -47.97 4.21 -22.18
CA TRP A 657 -47.91 3.21 -23.27
C TRP A 657 -47.57 1.81 -22.75
N GLU A 658 -46.62 1.69 -21.83
CA GLU A 658 -46.24 0.41 -21.23
C GLU A 658 -47.42 -0.23 -20.48
N THR A 659 -48.14 0.55 -19.67
CA THR A 659 -49.35 0.05 -18.98
C THR A 659 -50.48 -0.34 -19.95
N LEU A 660 -50.66 0.39 -21.04
CA LEU A 660 -51.67 0.09 -22.06
C LEU A 660 -51.32 -1.21 -22.83
N ILE A 661 -50.04 -1.46 -23.10
CA ILE A 661 -49.58 -2.71 -23.73
C ILE A 661 -49.70 -3.91 -22.80
N GLU A 662 -49.35 -3.75 -21.52
CA GLU A 662 -49.53 -4.82 -20.53
C GLU A 662 -51.01 -5.21 -20.41
N SER A 663 -51.93 -4.25 -20.58
CA SER A 663 -53.37 -4.51 -20.60
C SER A 663 -53.90 -5.17 -21.89
N LEU A 664 -53.09 -5.28 -22.95
CA LEU A 664 -53.46 -5.93 -24.22
C LEU A 664 -52.99 -7.39 -24.31
N GLN A 665 -52.15 -7.84 -23.39
CA GLN A 665 -51.78 -9.25 -23.20
C GLN A 665 -52.84 -9.96 -22.38
#